data_AF-A0A815PH58-F1
#
_entry.id   AF-A0A815PH58-F1
#
_cell.length_a   1.000
_cell.length_b   1.000
_cell.length_c   1.000
_cell.angle_alpha   90.00
_cell.angle_beta   90.00
_cell.angle_gamma   90.00
#
_symmetry.space_group_name_H-M   'P 1'
#
loop_
_entity.id
_entity.type
_entity.pdbx_description
1 polymer ?
#
loop_
_entity_poly.entity_id
_entity_poly.type
_entity_poly.pdbx_seq_one_letter_code
_entity_poly.pdbx_strand_id
1 'polypeptide(L)'
;MGEKAATNDVIVALLNAKRYSWEASLALRKIFEKAPTNEIIAALLNAIRDEDANVRSSAFQELQALAKKAATNEKIAAVLNEMSDEDAILGCRASQPFEEILEEAATNEVIATLLNAVLDEDANVRHSASEALGNMGEKAATNEVIAALVNAVRDEDANVRHSASEALGKMGDKAATNEVIAALLNAMRNEYATVRRSASFALENMGKKAATNEVIAALVNAVRDEHADVRSSAFQTLGKMGEKVATNEVIAALVNAVLDEDANVRHSASEALGNMGEKVATNEVIAALLNAVRDEDANVRHSASKALGKMGEKTATNEVVAALLNAVRDEDANVRSSASIALGKMGQKAATNEVIAALLNAVRDEDANVRSEAFEALGKIGEKAATNEVVAALLNAVRDEDAYVRSSVSFALENMGEKAMTNEAIAALLNAMCDEDVDVRWKASIALVNMGKKAAKNEVIIALLNAVRDEDANVRSSASKALGNMGEKAATNEVIAALLNAVRDEDANVRSSAFETLGEIGEKAVTNGIIVALLNAERDENANVRWKASEALGKIFEKAVTNEVIVALLNAVCNEDPNVRSSASETLGKMGEKAATNEVIAALVNAMSDEDEFVQWCASRALGMMGEKAATNEVIVALVNAVCNEDANVRSSAFETLGKMGEKAATNEVVAALVNAVCYEDPIVRSEACEALGKIGEKAATNEVIAALTNAVRDEDDYVRSKAFEALGKIGEKAATNEVIAALLNAMSDEDDYVRSKAFEALGKMGEKAATNELIAALVNAVRDEDEYVRSKAFKALGKMGEKAATNEVIAALVNTMRFEDANVRSKAFEALGKMDERAAKNEVIAALLNAMSDEDANVRRKASGALKSMGEKATTNEVIVALLNVMCDEDANDGSSAFEALGKMGGKAATNQMIAALVNAMRDEDEFVQWCVSQALGMMGGKAGRNEVVAALLNASTDSLVLAESPLKNTNCGQIYRFYGFYLVRWS
;
A
#
# COMPACT_ATOMS: atom_id res chain seq x y z
N MET A 1 23.24 82.30 25.47
CA MET A 1 21.83 82.44 25.87
C MET A 1 21.52 81.32 26.86
N GLY A 2 20.84 81.60 27.98
CA GLY A 2 20.53 80.57 28.99
C GLY A 2 19.50 79.54 28.52
N GLU A 3 19.45 78.38 29.18
CA GLU A 3 18.72 77.13 28.87
C GLU A 3 17.22 77.23 28.50
N LYS A 4 16.60 78.41 28.57
CA LYS A 4 15.16 78.62 28.29
C LYS A 4 14.85 79.38 26.99
N ALA A 5 15.84 79.75 26.18
CA ALA A 5 15.64 80.59 24.99
C ALA A 5 15.90 79.91 23.63
N ALA A 6 16.14 78.59 23.59
CA ALA A 6 16.39 77.88 22.33
C ALA A 6 15.08 77.33 21.75
N THR A 7 14.52 78.02 20.75
CA THR A 7 13.48 77.48 19.86
C THR A 7 14.11 76.85 18.62
N ASN A 8 13.41 75.91 17.97
CA ASN A 8 13.91 75.18 16.78
C ASN A 8 14.46 76.11 15.68
N ASP A 9 13.86 77.28 15.49
CA ASP A 9 14.28 78.28 14.49
C ASP A 9 15.69 78.86 14.76
N VAL A 10 16.07 79.00 16.04
CA VAL A 10 17.40 79.51 16.43
C VAL A 10 18.49 78.45 16.22
N ILE A 11 18.12 77.18 16.37
CA ILE A 11 19.01 76.03 16.16
C ILE A 11 19.28 75.83 14.67
N VAL A 12 18.24 75.92 13.83
CA VAL A 12 18.37 75.86 12.36
C VAL A 12 19.19 77.04 11.82
N ALA A 13 19.05 78.24 12.39
CA ALA A 13 19.85 79.41 12.01
C ALA A 13 21.35 79.27 12.37
N LEU A 14 21.68 78.62 13.49
CA LEU A 14 23.07 78.34 13.88
C LEU A 14 23.73 77.26 13.01
N LEU A 15 22.96 76.25 12.61
CA LEU A 15 23.44 75.20 11.70
C LEU A 15 23.67 75.73 10.27
N ASN A 16 22.85 76.67 9.80
CA ASN A 16 23.01 77.29 8.47
C ASN A 16 24.13 78.36 8.39
N ALA A 17 24.68 78.82 9.52
CA ALA A 17 25.63 79.93 9.55
C ALA A 17 27.10 79.57 9.24
N LYS A 18 27.40 78.33 8.81
CA LYS A 18 28.75 77.85 8.40
C LYS A 18 29.92 78.23 9.34
N ARG A 19 29.70 78.25 10.66
CA ARG A 19 30.77 78.43 11.65
C ARG A 19 30.62 77.43 12.78
N TYR A 20 31.32 76.32 12.66
CA TYR A 20 31.42 75.30 13.71
C TYR A 20 32.77 75.43 14.41
N SER A 21 32.79 76.02 15.61
CA SER A 21 33.88 75.83 16.57
C SER A 21 33.50 74.74 17.57
N TRP A 22 34.51 74.10 18.17
CA TRP A 22 34.35 73.08 19.22
C TRP A 22 33.38 73.50 20.35
N GLU A 23 33.37 74.80 20.73
CA GLU A 23 32.45 75.28 21.76
C GLU A 23 30.98 75.30 21.31
N ALA A 24 30.72 75.49 20.00
CA ALA A 24 29.37 75.43 19.44
C ALA A 24 28.81 74.00 19.47
N SER A 25 29.63 73.00 19.16
CA SER A 25 29.26 71.58 19.25
C SER A 25 28.97 71.14 20.70
N LEU A 26 29.75 71.63 21.68
CA LEU A 26 29.53 71.33 23.09
C LEU A 26 28.24 71.97 23.65
N ALA A 27 27.89 73.18 23.18
CA ALA A 27 26.64 73.86 23.55
C ALA A 27 25.41 73.18 22.92
N LEU A 28 25.52 72.72 21.67
CA LEU A 28 24.51 71.96 20.97
C LEU A 28 24.24 70.60 21.66
N ARG A 29 25.28 69.90 22.10
CA ARG A 29 25.18 68.63 22.85
C ARG A 29 24.28 68.68 24.08
N LYS A 30 24.35 69.76 24.86
CA LYS A 30 23.51 69.94 26.07
C LYS A 30 22.05 70.29 25.74
N ILE A 31 21.78 70.84 24.56
CA ILE A 31 20.44 71.19 24.11
C ILE A 31 19.73 69.96 23.50
N PHE A 32 20.48 69.04 22.89
CA PHE A 32 19.98 67.81 22.26
C PHE A 32 19.53 66.70 23.23
N GLU A 33 19.78 66.82 24.54
CA GLU A 33 19.40 65.80 25.54
C GLU A 33 17.88 65.64 25.75
N LYS A 34 17.02 66.51 25.20
CA LYS A 34 15.57 66.51 25.50
C LYS A 34 14.61 65.93 24.46
N ALA A 35 15.04 65.68 23.22
CA ALA A 35 14.40 64.85 22.16
C ALA A 35 14.73 65.42 20.76
N PRO A 36 15.01 64.58 19.74
CA PRO A 36 15.26 65.05 18.38
C PRO A 36 13.96 65.40 17.63
N THR A 37 13.98 66.46 16.81
CA THR A 37 12.90 66.83 15.88
C THR A 37 13.32 66.60 14.42
N ASN A 38 12.36 66.32 13.53
CA ASN A 38 12.60 65.98 12.12
C ASN A 38 13.39 67.05 11.33
N GLU A 39 13.27 68.32 11.71
CA GLU A 39 13.97 69.45 11.07
C GLU A 39 15.48 69.45 11.35
N ILE A 40 15.90 68.92 12.51
CA ILE A 40 17.30 68.85 12.95
C ILE A 40 18.01 67.69 12.23
N ILE A 41 17.32 66.56 12.07
CA ILE A 41 17.79 65.40 11.31
C ILE A 41 17.97 65.78 9.83
N ALA A 42 17.03 66.51 9.24
CA ALA A 42 17.13 67.00 7.86
C ALA A 42 18.34 67.94 7.64
N ALA A 43 18.68 68.77 8.63
CA ALA A 43 19.84 69.66 8.56
C ALA A 43 21.18 68.90 8.64
N LEU A 44 21.27 67.86 9.48
CA LEU A 44 22.45 66.99 9.57
C LEU A 44 22.63 66.14 8.31
N LEU A 45 21.54 65.64 7.70
CA LEU A 45 21.57 64.90 6.44
C LEU A 45 22.04 65.75 5.25
N ASN A 46 21.70 67.04 5.21
CA ASN A 46 22.25 67.96 4.20
C ASN A 46 23.73 68.27 4.43
N ALA A 47 24.20 68.29 5.69
CA ALA A 47 25.61 68.55 6.02
C ALA A 47 26.57 67.39 5.67
N ILE A 48 26.06 66.15 5.55
CA ILE A 48 26.85 65.00 5.04
C ILE A 48 27.17 65.16 3.54
N ARG A 49 26.40 65.96 2.82
CA ARG A 49 26.61 66.29 1.40
C ARG A 49 27.43 67.58 1.19
N ASP A 50 28.01 68.13 2.25
CA ASP A 50 28.82 69.35 2.19
C ASP A 50 30.20 69.08 1.57
N GLU A 51 30.76 70.04 0.86
CA GLU A 51 32.05 69.93 0.17
C GLU A 51 33.24 69.81 1.16
N ASP A 52 33.09 70.29 2.40
CA ASP A 52 34.13 70.24 3.45
C ASP A 52 34.12 68.90 4.23
N ALA A 53 35.25 68.18 4.18
CA ALA A 53 35.41 66.86 4.80
C ALA A 53 35.25 66.86 6.32
N ASN A 54 35.61 67.96 7.01
CA ASN A 54 35.49 68.05 8.47
C ASN A 54 34.05 68.28 8.92
N VAL A 55 33.27 68.97 8.08
CA VAL A 55 31.83 69.18 8.28
C VAL A 55 31.08 67.86 8.07
N ARG A 56 31.44 67.09 7.04
CA ARG A 56 30.91 65.73 6.84
C ARG A 56 31.21 64.83 8.04
N SER A 57 32.45 64.78 8.50
CA SER A 57 32.87 63.93 9.63
C SER A 57 32.20 64.31 10.96
N SER A 58 32.05 65.61 11.25
CA SER A 58 31.40 66.07 12.49
C SER A 58 29.87 65.88 12.47
N ALA A 59 29.22 66.11 11.31
CA ALA A 59 27.79 65.84 11.13
C ALA A 59 27.50 64.33 11.24
N PHE A 60 28.43 63.51 10.75
CA PHE A 60 28.37 62.05 10.81
C PHE A 60 28.52 61.52 12.24
N GLN A 61 29.47 62.03 13.03
CA GLN A 61 29.64 61.62 14.44
C GLN A 61 28.42 61.94 15.32
N GLU A 62 27.74 63.06 15.10
CA GLU A 62 26.54 63.40 15.88
C GLU A 62 25.27 62.67 15.40
N LEU A 63 25.18 62.29 14.12
CA LEU A 63 24.17 61.34 13.64
C LEU A 63 24.36 59.94 14.25
N GLN A 64 25.59 59.50 14.40
CA GLN A 64 25.95 58.21 15.02
C GLN A 64 25.58 58.16 16.53
N ALA A 65 25.70 59.28 17.24
CA ALA A 65 25.31 59.39 18.66
C ALA A 65 23.78 59.39 18.87
N LEU A 66 23.02 59.96 17.92
CA LEU A 66 21.55 59.98 17.91
C LEU A 66 20.96 58.59 17.58
N ALA A 67 21.55 57.88 16.60
CA ALA A 67 21.09 56.57 16.14
C ALA A 67 21.21 55.45 17.19
N LYS A 68 22.12 55.58 18.16
CA LYS A 68 22.23 54.64 19.30
C LYS A 68 21.04 54.69 20.26
N LYS A 69 20.15 55.69 20.16
CA LYS A 69 19.13 55.99 21.18
C LYS A 69 17.68 55.90 20.71
N ALA A 70 17.40 55.82 19.40
CA ALA A 70 16.05 55.77 18.85
C ALA A 70 15.78 54.44 18.11
N ALA A 71 15.30 53.44 18.85
CA ALA A 71 14.87 52.18 18.24
C ALA A 71 13.48 52.35 17.59
N THR A 72 13.42 52.89 16.37
CA THR A 72 12.36 52.61 15.37
C THR A 72 12.65 53.35 14.07
N ASN A 73 13.00 52.60 13.02
CA ASN A 73 13.27 53.04 11.63
C ASN A 73 14.52 53.89 11.34
N GLU A 74 15.67 53.45 11.87
CA GLU A 74 17.01 53.95 11.56
C GLU A 74 18.01 52.86 11.07
N LYS A 75 17.62 51.58 10.98
CA LYS A 75 18.56 50.45 10.81
C LYS A 75 19.15 50.28 9.40
N ILE A 76 18.53 50.84 8.36
CA ILE A 76 18.96 50.70 6.96
C ILE A 76 20.07 51.71 6.60
N ALA A 77 20.05 52.90 7.23
CA ALA A 77 21.10 53.90 7.05
C ALA A 77 22.36 53.59 7.88
N ALA A 78 22.24 52.71 8.89
CA ALA A 78 23.35 52.25 9.73
C ALA A 78 24.36 51.37 8.97
N VAL A 79 23.90 50.57 8.00
CA VAL A 79 24.75 49.64 7.24
C VAL A 79 25.57 50.36 6.18
N LEU A 80 24.97 51.31 5.45
CA LEU A 80 25.65 52.05 4.38
C LEU A 80 26.82 52.93 4.86
N ASN A 81 26.86 53.26 6.16
CA ASN A 81 27.87 54.12 6.76
C ASN A 81 29.03 53.34 7.44
N GLU A 82 28.93 52.02 7.60
CA GLU A 82 30.04 51.20 8.15
C GLU A 82 31.04 50.75 7.08
N MET A 83 30.75 50.95 5.79
CA MET A 83 31.46 50.31 4.68
C MET A 83 32.61 51.15 4.07
N SER A 84 33.07 52.22 4.75
CA SER A 84 34.09 53.13 4.20
C SER A 84 35.28 53.44 5.12
N ASP A 85 35.46 52.72 6.23
CA ASP A 85 36.62 52.91 7.13
C ASP A 85 37.51 51.66 7.13
N GLU A 86 38.69 51.80 6.53
CA GLU A 86 39.67 50.72 6.28
C GLU A 86 40.18 50.07 7.58
N ASP A 87 40.04 50.75 8.73
CA ASP A 87 40.56 50.30 10.03
C ASP A 87 39.56 49.47 10.87
N ALA A 88 38.30 49.32 10.46
CA ALA A 88 37.28 48.56 11.21
C ALA A 88 37.10 47.10 10.75
N ILE A 89 37.67 46.73 9.59
CA ILE A 89 37.44 45.45 8.90
C ILE A 89 38.04 44.23 9.65
N LEU A 90 38.97 44.45 10.59
CA LEU A 90 39.53 43.37 11.41
C LEU A 90 38.69 42.99 12.65
N GLY A 91 37.65 43.76 13.00
CA GLY A 91 36.92 43.62 14.28
C GLY A 91 35.58 42.86 14.25
N CYS A 92 34.87 42.79 13.12
CA CYS A 92 33.46 42.37 13.07
C CYS A 92 33.17 41.05 12.36
N ARG A 93 34.13 40.12 12.28
CA ARG A 93 33.95 38.81 11.60
C ARG A 93 33.15 37.76 12.38
N ALA A 94 32.36 38.11 13.41
CA ALA A 94 31.78 37.08 14.29
C ALA A 94 30.45 37.42 14.99
N SER A 95 29.45 37.99 14.31
CA SER A 95 28.11 38.03 14.92
C SER A 95 26.97 37.73 13.93
N GLN A 96 26.36 36.56 14.12
CA GLN A 96 25.12 36.10 13.46
C GLN A 96 23.95 37.12 13.44
N PRO A 97 23.80 38.07 14.38
CA PRO A 97 22.74 39.08 14.31
C PRO A 97 22.80 40.00 13.09
N PHE A 98 23.94 40.11 12.39
CA PHE A 98 24.11 41.04 11.26
C PHE A 98 23.56 40.48 9.93
N GLU A 99 23.75 39.19 9.67
CA GLU A 99 23.25 38.53 8.45
C GLU A 99 21.72 38.49 8.42
N GLU A 100 21.08 38.21 9.56
CA GLU A 100 19.62 38.17 9.72
C GLU A 100 18.98 39.56 9.48
N ILE A 101 19.65 40.64 9.93
CA ILE A 101 19.22 42.03 9.70
C ILE A 101 19.30 42.40 8.20
N LEU A 102 20.35 41.95 7.50
CA LEU A 102 20.51 42.22 6.07
C LEU A 102 19.54 41.41 5.21
N GLU A 103 19.23 40.18 5.63
CA GLU A 103 18.23 39.35 4.97
C GLU A 103 16.80 39.92 5.13
N GLU A 104 16.49 40.58 6.25
CA GLU A 104 15.24 41.34 6.44
C GLU A 104 15.21 42.67 5.67
N ALA A 105 16.37 43.29 5.45
CA ALA A 105 16.51 44.57 4.75
C ALA A 105 16.46 44.47 3.21
N ALA A 106 16.27 43.26 2.66
CA ALA A 106 16.27 42.98 1.22
C ALA A 106 15.02 43.48 0.46
N THR A 107 14.80 44.80 0.47
CA THR A 107 13.77 45.45 -0.33
C THR A 107 14.25 45.71 -1.74
N ASN A 108 13.31 45.82 -2.69
CA ASN A 108 13.63 46.11 -4.10
C ASN A 108 14.40 47.43 -4.29
N GLU A 109 14.20 48.41 -3.41
CA GLU A 109 14.88 49.72 -3.47
C GLU A 109 16.35 49.62 -3.01
N VAL A 110 16.61 48.84 -1.96
CA VAL A 110 17.98 48.57 -1.48
C VAL A 110 18.74 47.74 -2.52
N ILE A 111 18.11 46.72 -3.10
CA ILE A 111 18.69 45.89 -4.16
C ILE A 111 19.02 46.75 -5.39
N ALA A 112 18.11 47.63 -5.83
CA ALA A 112 18.36 48.52 -6.97
C ALA A 112 19.50 49.52 -6.74
N THR A 113 19.66 50.00 -5.50
CA THR A 113 20.75 50.90 -5.12
C THR A 113 22.09 50.17 -5.15
N LEU A 114 22.17 48.99 -4.55
CA LEU A 114 23.37 48.16 -4.55
C LEU A 114 23.73 47.68 -5.96
N LEU A 115 22.75 47.40 -6.81
CA LEU A 115 22.97 47.03 -8.20
C LEU A 115 23.73 48.13 -8.98
N ASN A 116 23.41 49.40 -8.75
CA ASN A 116 24.14 50.52 -9.35
C ASN A 116 25.55 50.66 -8.75
N ALA A 117 25.71 50.40 -7.44
CA ALA A 117 26.99 50.49 -6.76
C ALA A 117 27.98 49.38 -7.16
N VAL A 118 27.50 48.21 -7.64
CA VAL A 118 28.36 47.17 -8.24
C VAL A 118 29.02 47.66 -9.55
N LEU A 119 28.51 48.72 -10.17
CA LEU A 119 29.05 49.31 -11.39
C LEU A 119 29.81 50.63 -11.14
N ASP A 120 30.10 50.97 -9.89
CA ASP A 120 30.77 52.21 -9.52
C ASP A 120 32.23 52.26 -10.02
N GLU A 121 32.78 53.46 -10.19
CA GLU A 121 34.18 53.64 -10.62
C GLU A 121 35.16 53.22 -9.50
N ASP A 122 34.78 53.36 -8.24
CA ASP A 122 35.60 52.98 -7.08
C ASP A 122 35.49 51.47 -6.77
N ALA A 123 36.62 50.78 -6.78
CA ALA A 123 36.70 49.35 -6.49
C ALA A 123 36.24 49.00 -5.07
N ASN A 124 36.43 49.88 -4.08
CA ASN A 124 35.96 49.66 -2.72
C ASN A 124 34.43 49.68 -2.66
N VAL A 125 33.81 50.59 -3.41
CA VAL A 125 32.34 50.67 -3.52
C VAL A 125 31.79 49.42 -4.21
N ARG A 126 32.41 48.96 -5.30
CA ARG A 126 32.03 47.71 -5.98
C ARG A 126 32.19 46.48 -5.09
N HIS A 127 33.29 46.39 -4.35
CA HIS A 127 33.58 45.30 -3.43
C HIS A 127 32.52 45.21 -2.33
N SER A 128 32.29 46.33 -1.64
CA SER A 128 31.30 46.52 -0.59
C SER A 128 29.89 46.20 -1.09
N ALA A 129 29.50 46.71 -2.26
CA ALA A 129 28.19 46.46 -2.84
C ALA A 129 27.97 44.97 -3.16
N SER A 130 28.99 44.28 -3.67
CA SER A 130 28.94 42.85 -3.94
C SER A 130 28.80 42.03 -2.65
N GLU A 131 29.56 42.37 -1.61
CA GLU A 131 29.47 41.72 -0.29
C GLU A 131 28.09 41.89 0.33
N ALA A 132 27.55 43.12 0.32
CA ALA A 132 26.22 43.41 0.85
C ALA A 132 25.13 42.61 0.13
N LEU A 133 25.17 42.53 -1.21
CA LEU A 133 24.25 41.70 -1.99
C LEU A 133 24.38 40.21 -1.66
N GLY A 134 25.59 39.73 -1.40
CA GLY A 134 25.84 38.36 -0.93
C GLY A 134 25.23 38.07 0.43
N ASN A 135 25.40 38.98 1.39
CA ASN A 135 24.85 38.84 2.75
C ASN A 135 23.32 38.91 2.80
N MET A 136 22.68 39.45 1.75
CA MET A 136 21.21 39.40 1.57
C MET A 136 20.72 38.05 1.02
N GLY A 137 21.65 37.15 0.65
CA GLY A 137 21.39 35.76 0.28
C GLY A 137 20.42 35.58 -0.89
N GLU A 138 19.58 34.54 -0.80
CA GLU A 138 18.65 34.16 -1.87
C GLU A 138 17.58 35.22 -2.20
N LYS A 139 17.34 36.21 -1.33
CA LYS A 139 16.35 37.29 -1.56
C LYS A 139 16.85 38.33 -2.56
N ALA A 140 18.17 38.55 -2.62
CA ALA A 140 18.80 39.45 -3.59
C ALA A 140 19.06 38.78 -4.96
N ALA A 141 18.84 37.48 -5.10
CA ALA A 141 19.15 36.68 -6.29
C ALA A 141 18.18 36.92 -7.48
N THR A 142 18.09 38.16 -7.96
CA THR A 142 17.38 38.53 -9.19
C THR A 142 18.28 38.35 -10.41
N ASN A 143 17.71 38.21 -11.60
CA ASN A 143 18.49 38.05 -12.83
C ASN A 143 19.44 39.23 -13.10
N GLU A 144 19.02 40.46 -12.74
CA GLU A 144 19.81 41.67 -12.93
C GLU A 144 21.01 41.71 -11.97
N VAL A 145 20.79 41.34 -10.71
CA VAL A 145 21.86 41.23 -9.70
C VAL A 145 22.85 40.14 -10.08
N ILE A 146 22.37 38.97 -10.49
CA ILE A 146 23.23 37.88 -10.94
C ILE A 146 24.07 38.32 -12.14
N ALA A 147 23.48 39.00 -13.13
CA ALA A 147 24.22 39.49 -14.30
C ALA A 147 25.30 40.54 -13.93
N ALA A 148 25.00 41.45 -13.00
CA ALA A 148 25.96 42.42 -12.51
C ALA A 148 27.12 41.75 -11.76
N LEU A 149 26.82 40.79 -10.88
CA LEU A 149 27.85 40.04 -10.15
C LEU A 149 28.70 39.16 -11.07
N VAL A 150 28.13 38.58 -12.13
CA VAL A 150 28.89 37.85 -13.17
C VAL A 150 29.95 38.75 -13.82
N ASN A 151 29.63 40.02 -14.06
CA ASN A 151 30.61 40.98 -14.57
C ASN A 151 31.66 41.32 -13.51
N ALA A 152 31.25 41.51 -12.26
CA ALA A 152 32.16 41.79 -11.14
C ALA A 152 33.12 40.63 -10.81
N VAL A 153 32.75 39.37 -11.10
CA VAL A 153 33.69 38.22 -11.04
C VAL A 153 34.88 38.38 -12.02
N ARG A 154 34.73 39.23 -13.03
CA ARG A 154 35.76 39.54 -14.04
C ARG A 154 36.37 40.94 -13.87
N ASP A 155 36.12 41.59 -12.72
CA ASP A 155 36.64 42.92 -12.41
C ASP A 155 38.17 42.96 -12.43
N GLU A 156 38.75 44.14 -12.64
CA GLU A 156 40.20 44.35 -12.58
C GLU A 156 40.75 44.17 -11.16
N ASP A 157 39.96 44.53 -10.14
CA ASP A 157 40.35 44.44 -8.74
C ASP A 157 40.06 43.04 -8.15
N ALA A 158 41.06 42.49 -7.46
CA ALA A 158 40.97 41.14 -6.90
C ALA A 158 39.97 41.01 -5.74
N ASN A 159 39.76 42.07 -4.96
CA ASN A 159 38.81 42.07 -3.85
C ASN A 159 37.37 42.12 -4.36
N VAL A 160 37.13 42.84 -5.46
CA VAL A 160 35.82 42.84 -6.15
C VAL A 160 35.53 41.44 -6.73
N ARG A 161 36.50 40.81 -7.40
CA ARG A 161 36.33 39.43 -7.91
C ARG A 161 36.01 38.43 -6.80
N HIS A 162 36.69 38.57 -5.67
CA HIS A 162 36.51 37.75 -4.48
C HIS A 162 35.09 37.91 -3.91
N SER A 163 34.67 39.14 -3.59
CA SER A 163 33.35 39.37 -2.98
C SER A 163 32.21 39.07 -3.95
N ALA A 164 32.37 39.32 -5.26
CA ALA A 164 31.39 38.94 -6.26
C ALA A 164 31.21 37.42 -6.38
N SER A 165 32.31 36.65 -6.33
CA SER A 165 32.25 35.19 -6.34
C SER A 165 31.55 34.66 -5.08
N GLU A 166 31.92 35.19 -3.90
CA GLU A 166 31.29 34.82 -2.63
C GLU A 166 29.79 35.16 -2.61
N ALA A 167 29.41 36.34 -3.11
CA ALA A 167 28.03 36.78 -3.19
C ALA A 167 27.17 35.84 -4.05
N LEU A 168 27.67 35.45 -5.23
CA LEU A 168 27.00 34.45 -6.07
C LEU A 168 26.87 33.09 -5.36
N GLY A 169 27.85 32.72 -4.53
CA GLY A 169 27.77 31.54 -3.67
C GLY A 169 26.66 31.63 -2.63
N LYS A 170 26.57 32.74 -1.89
CA LYS A 170 25.54 32.97 -0.85
C LYS A 170 24.11 33.03 -1.43
N MET A 171 23.97 33.30 -2.73
CA MET A 171 22.69 33.23 -3.46
C MET A 171 22.25 31.80 -3.81
N GLY A 172 23.11 30.79 -3.57
CA GLY A 172 22.78 29.37 -3.64
C GLY A 172 22.26 28.89 -5.00
N ASP A 173 21.26 28.01 -4.98
CA ASP A 173 20.73 27.31 -6.15
C ASP A 173 20.11 28.24 -7.21
N LYS A 174 19.68 29.46 -6.83
CA LYS A 174 19.13 30.47 -7.74
C LYS A 174 20.20 31.06 -8.65
N ALA A 175 21.43 31.21 -8.16
CA ALA A 175 22.56 31.72 -8.93
C ALA A 175 23.24 30.64 -9.81
N ALA A 176 22.90 29.37 -9.65
CA ALA A 176 23.49 28.25 -10.41
C ALA A 176 23.02 28.20 -11.88
N THR A 177 23.35 29.23 -12.67
CA THR A 177 23.12 29.33 -14.12
C THR A 177 24.39 28.98 -14.90
N ASN A 178 24.26 28.60 -16.18
CA ASN A 178 25.41 28.27 -17.02
C ASN A 178 26.41 29.44 -17.15
N GLU A 179 25.90 30.67 -17.17
CA GLU A 179 26.72 31.88 -17.29
C GLU A 179 27.55 32.13 -16.02
N VAL A 180 26.92 31.98 -14.85
CA VAL A 180 27.59 32.07 -13.54
C VAL A 180 28.65 30.97 -13.41
N ILE A 181 28.31 29.73 -13.75
CA ILE A 181 29.26 28.61 -13.72
C ILE A 181 30.47 28.90 -14.63
N ALA A 182 30.24 29.40 -15.85
CA ALA A 182 31.35 29.77 -16.75
C ALA A 182 32.23 30.91 -16.20
N ALA A 183 31.64 31.89 -15.51
CA ALA A 183 32.40 32.96 -14.86
C ALA A 183 33.25 32.43 -13.69
N LEU A 184 32.69 31.57 -12.83
CA LEU A 184 33.39 30.96 -11.72
C LEU A 184 34.51 30.00 -12.18
N LEU A 185 34.31 29.26 -13.27
CA LEU A 185 35.34 28.42 -13.90
C LEU A 185 36.56 29.24 -14.34
N ASN A 186 36.34 30.47 -14.83
CA ASN A 186 37.43 31.38 -15.16
C ASN A 186 38.11 31.94 -13.90
N ALA A 187 37.33 32.28 -12.86
CA ALA A 187 37.86 32.75 -11.57
C ALA A 187 38.72 31.68 -10.86
N MET A 188 38.43 30.39 -11.04
CA MET A 188 39.29 29.30 -10.56
C MET A 188 40.67 29.23 -11.24
N ARG A 189 40.88 29.94 -12.35
CA ARG A 189 42.19 30.04 -13.03
C ARG A 189 42.91 31.37 -12.74
N ASN A 190 42.40 32.16 -11.79
CA ASN A 190 42.94 33.46 -11.45
C ASN A 190 44.30 33.34 -10.73
N GLU A 191 45.16 34.33 -10.89
CA GLU A 191 46.49 34.35 -10.25
C GLU A 191 46.41 34.43 -8.71
N TYR A 192 45.35 35.07 -8.17
CA TYR A 192 45.17 35.24 -6.74
C TYR A 192 44.46 34.03 -6.11
N ALA A 193 45.09 33.42 -5.11
CA ALA A 193 44.55 32.27 -4.39
C ALA A 193 43.20 32.54 -3.71
N THR A 194 42.99 33.76 -3.21
CA THR A 194 41.73 34.20 -2.59
C THR A 194 40.55 34.14 -3.55
N VAL A 195 40.77 34.50 -4.82
CA VAL A 195 39.76 34.44 -5.89
C VAL A 195 39.48 32.99 -6.27
N ARG A 196 40.52 32.15 -6.40
CA ARG A 196 40.35 30.71 -6.70
C ARG A 196 39.57 29.97 -5.61
N ARG A 197 39.87 30.27 -4.34
CA ARG A 197 39.16 29.75 -3.17
C ARG A 197 37.70 30.18 -3.20
N SER A 198 37.41 31.48 -3.35
CA SER A 198 36.02 31.97 -3.37
C SER A 198 35.21 31.43 -4.54
N ALA A 199 35.83 31.21 -5.69
CA ALA A 199 35.16 30.56 -6.81
C ALA A 199 34.79 29.10 -6.50
N SER A 200 35.67 28.35 -5.81
CA SER A 200 35.38 26.99 -5.35
C SER A 200 34.25 26.99 -4.31
N PHE A 201 34.33 27.86 -3.31
CA PHE A 201 33.27 28.04 -2.29
C PHE A 201 31.92 28.46 -2.89
N ALA A 202 31.92 29.29 -3.94
CA ALA A 202 30.69 29.64 -4.63
C ALA A 202 30.04 28.42 -5.29
N LEU A 203 30.83 27.58 -5.95
CA LEU A 203 30.37 26.32 -6.56
C LEU A 203 29.88 25.32 -5.51
N GLU A 204 30.51 25.30 -4.33
CA GLU A 204 30.09 24.50 -3.18
C GLU A 204 28.67 24.84 -2.73
N ASN A 205 28.34 26.12 -2.56
CA ASN A 205 27.01 26.56 -2.10
C ASN A 205 25.92 26.43 -3.19
N MET A 206 26.31 26.31 -4.46
CA MET A 206 25.41 25.93 -5.57
C MET A 206 25.15 24.41 -5.64
N GLY A 207 25.83 23.63 -4.81
CA GLY A 207 25.59 22.21 -4.59
C GLY A 207 25.56 21.34 -5.85
N LYS A 208 24.64 20.37 -5.88
CA LYS A 208 24.55 19.35 -6.94
C LYS A 208 24.20 19.93 -8.32
N LYS A 209 23.63 21.13 -8.39
CA LYS A 209 23.20 21.78 -9.63
C LYS A 209 24.39 22.30 -10.44
N ALA A 210 25.48 22.71 -9.77
CA ALA A 210 26.72 23.13 -10.42
C ALA A 210 27.63 21.96 -10.86
N ALA A 211 27.30 20.70 -10.48
CA ALA A 211 28.12 19.52 -10.77
C ALA A 211 28.06 19.09 -12.26
N THR A 212 28.79 19.83 -13.10
CA THR A 212 29.03 19.54 -14.52
C THR A 212 30.43 18.95 -14.74
N ASN A 213 30.68 18.30 -15.88
CA ASN A 213 31.99 17.72 -16.18
C ASN A 213 33.12 18.78 -16.22
N GLU A 214 32.81 19.99 -16.67
CA GLU A 214 33.78 21.09 -16.72
C GLU A 214 34.14 21.58 -15.31
N VAL A 215 33.15 21.66 -14.41
CA VAL A 215 33.37 22.00 -13.00
C VAL A 215 34.18 20.93 -12.30
N ILE A 216 33.87 19.64 -12.52
CA ILE A 216 34.67 18.53 -11.97
C ILE A 216 36.12 18.63 -12.44
N ALA A 217 36.36 18.83 -13.75
CA ALA A 217 37.72 18.93 -14.29
C ALA A 217 38.49 20.12 -13.72
N ALA A 218 37.82 21.25 -13.50
CA ALA A 218 38.45 22.43 -12.91
C ALA A 218 38.74 22.26 -11.40
N LEU A 219 37.84 21.62 -10.65
CA LEU A 219 38.08 21.25 -9.26
C LEU A 219 39.23 20.24 -9.12
N VAL A 220 39.34 19.25 -10.03
CA VAL A 220 40.46 18.30 -10.07
C VAL A 220 41.82 18.99 -10.32
N ASN A 221 41.83 20.16 -10.97
CA ASN A 221 43.03 20.99 -11.06
C ASN A 221 43.25 21.80 -9.78
N ALA A 222 42.21 22.38 -9.20
CA ALA A 222 42.29 23.17 -7.95
C ALA A 222 42.74 22.35 -6.74
N VAL A 223 42.47 21.04 -6.70
CA VAL A 223 43.00 20.16 -5.64
C VAL A 223 44.52 19.96 -5.71
N ARG A 224 45.18 20.38 -6.79
CA ARG A 224 46.65 20.36 -6.95
C ARG A 224 47.27 21.75 -6.79
N ASP A 225 46.52 22.71 -6.27
CA ASP A 225 46.98 24.08 -6.05
C ASP A 225 48.09 24.14 -4.98
N GLU A 226 49.01 25.09 -5.11
CA GLU A 226 50.09 25.29 -4.14
C GLU A 226 49.55 25.74 -2.77
N HIS A 227 48.42 26.45 -2.73
CA HIS A 227 47.83 26.94 -1.50
C HIS A 227 46.83 25.95 -0.89
N ALA A 228 47.07 25.59 0.38
CA ALA A 228 46.23 24.65 1.12
C ALA A 228 44.76 25.08 1.20
N ASP A 229 44.47 26.39 1.35
CA ASP A 229 43.10 26.91 1.41
C ASP A 229 42.30 26.65 0.12
N VAL A 230 42.97 26.70 -1.04
CA VAL A 230 42.35 26.41 -2.34
C VAL A 230 42.11 24.91 -2.47
N ARG A 231 43.10 24.07 -2.08
CA ARG A 231 42.97 22.61 -2.08
C ARG A 231 41.80 22.14 -1.19
N SER A 232 41.75 22.63 0.05
CA SER A 232 40.71 22.27 1.04
C SER A 232 39.32 22.68 0.53
N SER A 233 39.16 23.91 0.03
CA SER A 233 37.88 24.37 -0.53
C SER A 233 37.45 23.55 -1.76
N ALA A 234 38.38 23.16 -2.62
CA ALA A 234 38.08 22.30 -3.77
C ALA A 234 37.60 20.90 -3.33
N PHE A 235 38.21 20.29 -2.30
CA PHE A 235 37.74 19.02 -1.76
C PHE A 235 36.39 19.13 -1.06
N GLN A 236 36.14 20.19 -0.29
CA GLN A 236 34.85 20.44 0.34
C GLN A 236 33.74 20.57 -0.72
N THR A 237 34.02 21.30 -1.81
CA THR A 237 33.14 21.42 -2.97
C THR A 237 32.80 20.06 -3.57
N LEU A 238 33.82 19.25 -3.87
CA LEU A 238 33.64 17.89 -4.40
C LEU A 238 32.81 17.01 -3.44
N GLY A 239 33.03 17.15 -2.14
CA GLY A 239 32.27 16.47 -1.10
C GLY A 239 30.79 16.84 -1.09
N LYS A 240 30.44 18.14 -1.14
CA LYS A 240 29.04 18.60 -1.20
C LYS A 240 28.32 18.21 -2.48
N MET A 241 29.04 18.12 -3.61
CA MET A 241 28.49 17.58 -4.86
C MET A 241 28.15 16.07 -4.75
N GLY A 242 28.73 15.38 -3.77
CA GLY A 242 28.37 14.02 -3.34
C GLY A 242 28.67 12.95 -4.39
N GLU A 243 27.87 11.88 -4.39
CA GLU A 243 28.10 10.69 -5.23
C GLU A 243 28.24 10.97 -6.74
N LYS A 244 27.67 12.06 -7.25
CA LYS A 244 27.63 12.36 -8.70
C LYS A 244 29.02 12.64 -9.28
N VAL A 245 29.97 13.10 -8.46
CA VAL A 245 31.32 13.48 -8.90
C VAL A 245 32.39 12.43 -8.55
N ALA A 246 31.98 11.28 -8.01
CA ALA A 246 32.86 10.18 -7.57
C ALA A 246 33.46 9.39 -8.75
N THR A 247 34.27 10.06 -9.57
CA THR A 247 35.06 9.43 -10.64
C THR A 247 36.35 8.85 -10.07
N ASN A 248 36.98 7.89 -10.78
CA ASN A 248 38.24 7.30 -10.34
C ASN A 248 39.36 8.35 -10.15
N GLU A 249 39.38 9.40 -10.98
CA GLU A 249 40.36 10.49 -10.85
C GLU A 249 40.12 11.33 -9.58
N VAL A 250 38.86 11.66 -9.28
CA VAL A 250 38.49 12.39 -8.06
C VAL A 250 38.79 11.55 -6.81
N ILE A 251 38.48 10.25 -6.84
CA ILE A 251 38.78 9.33 -5.73
C ILE A 251 40.30 9.26 -5.50
N ALA A 252 41.09 9.10 -6.56
CA ALA A 252 42.56 9.06 -6.43
C ALA A 252 43.13 10.38 -5.90
N ALA A 253 42.58 11.53 -6.30
CA ALA A 253 42.97 12.83 -5.77
C ALA A 253 42.66 12.95 -4.27
N LEU A 254 41.45 12.52 -3.85
CA LEU A 254 41.04 12.52 -2.45
C LEU A 254 41.89 11.58 -1.59
N VAL A 255 42.19 10.37 -2.07
CA VAL A 255 43.07 9.41 -1.38
C VAL A 255 44.44 10.01 -1.10
N ASN A 256 45.03 10.70 -2.08
CA ASN A 256 46.32 11.37 -1.89
C ASN A 256 46.23 12.54 -0.90
N ALA A 257 45.13 13.30 -0.94
CA ALA A 257 44.94 14.45 -0.06
C ALA A 257 44.64 14.10 1.40
N VAL A 258 44.18 12.88 1.67
CA VAL A 258 44.13 12.36 3.05
C VAL A 258 45.54 12.26 3.67
N LEU A 259 46.60 12.31 2.85
CA LEU A 259 48.01 12.32 3.27
C LEU A 259 48.68 13.69 3.04
N ASP A 260 47.91 14.76 2.81
CA ASP A 260 48.44 16.12 2.61
C ASP A 260 49.14 16.64 3.87
N GLU A 261 50.11 17.55 3.71
CA GLU A 261 50.83 18.16 4.82
C GLU A 261 49.91 19.03 5.71
N ASP A 262 48.88 19.64 5.12
CA ASP A 262 47.95 20.52 5.80
C ASP A 262 46.74 19.76 6.38
N ALA A 263 46.47 19.97 7.67
CA ALA A 263 45.40 19.28 8.39
C ALA A 263 44.00 19.62 7.86
N ASN A 264 43.76 20.85 7.38
CA ASN A 264 42.46 21.22 6.81
C ASN A 264 42.22 20.49 5.48
N VAL A 265 43.27 20.33 4.67
CA VAL A 265 43.18 19.53 3.44
C VAL A 265 42.88 18.06 3.75
N ARG A 266 43.59 17.46 4.72
CA ARG A 266 43.32 16.07 5.17
C ARG A 266 41.90 15.89 5.69
N HIS A 267 41.41 16.86 6.47
CA HIS A 267 40.07 16.89 7.01
C HIS A 267 39.01 16.97 5.91
N SER A 268 39.12 17.94 5.00
CA SER A 268 38.18 18.13 3.89
C SER A 268 38.17 16.93 2.94
N ALA A 269 39.33 16.32 2.68
CA ALA A 269 39.43 15.11 1.87
C ALA A 269 38.71 13.92 2.53
N SER A 270 38.93 13.71 3.83
CA SER A 270 38.26 12.64 4.59
C SER A 270 36.75 12.84 4.62
N GLU A 271 36.29 14.06 4.86
CA GLU A 271 34.86 14.39 4.85
C GLU A 271 34.24 14.17 3.47
N ALA A 272 34.91 14.62 2.41
CA ALA A 272 34.43 14.46 1.03
C ALA A 272 34.30 12.98 0.65
N LEU A 273 35.25 12.13 1.01
CA LEU A 273 35.15 10.68 0.84
C LEU A 273 33.94 10.11 1.57
N GLY A 274 33.67 10.57 2.80
CA GLY A 274 32.48 10.17 3.56
C GLY A 274 31.16 10.61 2.90
N ASN A 275 31.10 11.82 2.33
CA ASN A 275 29.92 12.35 1.64
C ASN A 275 29.62 11.65 0.31
N MET A 276 30.62 10.97 -0.29
CA MET A 276 30.42 10.09 -1.45
C MET A 276 29.87 8.70 -1.07
N GLY A 277 29.72 8.40 0.22
CA GLY A 277 28.99 7.25 0.74
C GLY A 277 29.60 5.89 0.38
N GLU A 278 28.78 4.84 0.41
CA GLU A 278 29.22 3.44 0.26
C GLU A 278 29.83 3.10 -1.11
N LYS A 279 29.64 3.93 -2.14
CA LYS A 279 30.10 3.65 -3.51
C LYS A 279 31.62 3.77 -3.67
N VAL A 280 32.26 4.60 -2.86
CA VAL A 280 33.71 4.84 -2.91
C VAL A 280 34.50 3.99 -1.92
N ALA A 281 33.83 3.09 -1.18
CA ALA A 281 34.41 2.21 -0.17
C ALA A 281 35.30 1.10 -0.78
N THR A 282 36.38 1.49 -1.45
CA THR A 282 37.42 0.62 -2.00
C THR A 282 38.51 0.37 -0.96
N ASN A 283 39.31 -0.69 -1.14
CA ASN A 283 40.41 -0.99 -0.22
C ASN A 283 41.42 0.16 -0.09
N GLU A 284 41.67 0.90 -1.17
CA GLU A 284 42.58 2.04 -1.19
C GLU A 284 42.03 3.21 -0.35
N VAL A 285 40.74 3.54 -0.52
CA VAL A 285 40.07 4.57 0.29
C VAL A 285 40.02 4.17 1.77
N ILE A 286 39.72 2.91 2.06
CA ILE A 286 39.71 2.40 3.44
C ILE A 286 41.11 2.49 4.06
N ALA A 287 42.17 2.13 3.33
CA ALA A 287 43.55 2.22 3.81
C ALA A 287 43.98 3.67 4.09
N ALA A 288 43.59 4.63 3.24
CA ALA A 288 43.85 6.05 3.46
C ALA A 288 43.13 6.57 4.71
N LEU A 289 41.83 6.28 4.85
CA LEU A 289 41.05 6.69 6.03
C LEU A 289 41.54 6.02 7.32
N LEU A 290 42.04 4.79 7.27
CA LEU A 290 42.67 4.11 8.41
C LEU A 290 43.89 4.86 8.94
N ASN A 291 44.68 5.47 8.06
CA ASN A 291 45.79 6.33 8.48
C ASN A 291 45.27 7.63 9.12
N ALA A 292 44.24 8.25 8.53
CA ALA A 292 43.67 9.49 9.04
C ALA A 292 42.91 9.34 10.38
N VAL A 293 42.39 8.15 10.70
CA VAL A 293 41.86 7.86 12.06
C VAL A 293 42.95 7.96 13.14
N ARG A 294 44.23 7.87 12.76
CA ARG A 294 45.39 7.95 13.65
C ARG A 294 46.18 9.26 13.47
N ASP A 295 45.58 10.24 12.83
CA ASP A 295 46.20 11.54 12.58
C ASP A 295 46.49 12.31 13.88
N GLU A 296 47.47 13.20 13.85
CA GLU A 296 47.76 14.07 14.98
C GLU A 296 46.64 15.08 15.26
N ASP A 297 45.93 15.52 14.21
CA ASP A 297 44.85 16.49 14.31
C ASP A 297 43.50 15.81 14.60
N ALA A 298 42.81 16.29 15.65
CA ALA A 298 41.54 15.73 16.09
C ALA A 298 40.42 15.89 15.05
N ASN A 299 40.40 16.98 14.26
CA ASN A 299 39.38 17.18 13.22
C ASN A 299 39.58 16.20 12.06
N VAL A 300 40.81 15.82 11.76
CA VAL A 300 41.12 14.77 10.77
C VAL A 300 40.67 13.41 11.29
N ARG A 301 41.01 13.05 12.54
CA ARG A 301 40.55 11.80 13.18
C ARG A 301 39.03 11.68 13.23
N HIS A 302 38.36 12.77 13.58
CA HIS A 302 36.90 12.90 13.59
C HIS A 302 36.30 12.62 12.22
N SER A 303 36.73 13.37 11.19
CA SER A 303 36.20 13.24 9.83
C SER A 303 36.47 11.87 9.23
N ALA A 304 37.65 11.30 9.49
CA ALA A 304 37.99 9.95 9.03
C ALA A 304 37.09 8.88 9.66
N SER A 305 36.86 8.96 10.98
CA SER A 305 35.95 8.04 11.69
C SER A 305 34.53 8.16 11.16
N LYS A 306 34.03 9.39 11.01
CA LYS A 306 32.70 9.68 10.46
C LYS A 306 32.55 9.19 9.02
N ALA A 307 33.59 9.35 8.18
CA ALA A 307 33.61 8.89 6.80
C ALA A 307 33.51 7.37 6.71
N LEU A 308 34.30 6.64 7.50
CA LEU A 308 34.22 5.17 7.60
C LEU A 308 32.82 4.70 8.02
N GLY A 309 32.17 5.41 8.93
CA GLY A 309 30.78 5.16 9.33
C GLY A 309 29.75 5.43 8.23
N LYS A 310 29.91 6.51 7.44
CA LYS A 310 29.03 6.82 6.30
C LYS A 310 29.14 5.78 5.17
N MET A 311 30.26 5.06 5.08
CA MET A 311 30.44 3.93 4.16
C MET A 311 29.78 2.62 4.65
N GLY A 312 29.17 2.65 5.84
CA GLY A 312 28.24 1.62 6.34
C GLY A 312 28.88 0.26 6.59
N GLU A 313 28.10 -0.79 6.37
CA GLU A 313 28.51 -2.16 6.68
C GLU A 313 29.69 -2.70 5.85
N LYS A 314 30.01 -2.09 4.71
CA LYS A 314 31.09 -2.56 3.82
C LYS A 314 32.48 -2.33 4.39
N THR A 315 32.63 -1.35 5.27
CA THR A 315 33.92 -1.00 5.90
C THR A 315 34.15 -1.75 7.21
N ALA A 316 33.21 -2.62 7.64
CA ALA A 316 33.28 -3.42 8.87
C ALA A 316 34.33 -4.56 8.80
N THR A 317 35.57 -4.24 8.45
CA THR A 317 36.72 -5.14 8.47
C THR A 317 37.38 -5.13 9.85
N ASN A 318 38.11 -6.19 10.18
CA ASN A 318 38.80 -6.29 11.48
C ASN A 318 39.76 -5.11 11.73
N GLU A 319 40.45 -4.63 10.69
CA GLU A 319 41.40 -3.52 10.80
C GLU A 319 40.71 -2.19 11.10
N VAL A 320 39.58 -1.92 10.42
CA VAL A 320 38.76 -0.73 10.65
C VAL A 320 38.13 -0.76 12.04
N VAL A 321 37.57 -1.90 12.44
CA VAL A 321 37.01 -2.06 13.79
C VAL A 321 38.09 -1.84 14.86
N ALA A 322 39.30 -2.38 14.67
CA ALA A 322 40.41 -2.16 15.60
C ALA A 322 40.85 -0.69 15.68
N ALA A 323 40.86 0.04 14.55
CA ALA A 323 41.18 1.46 14.54
C ALA A 323 40.10 2.29 15.27
N LEU A 324 38.81 2.01 15.00
CA LEU A 324 37.70 2.69 15.66
C LEU A 324 37.62 2.38 17.17
N LEU A 325 37.99 1.16 17.59
CA LEU A 325 38.10 0.80 19.01
C LEU A 325 39.09 1.68 19.77
N ASN A 326 40.18 2.10 19.12
CA ASN A 326 41.10 3.06 19.71
C ASN A 326 40.51 4.48 19.71
N ALA A 327 39.84 4.88 18.63
CA ALA A 327 39.20 6.20 18.51
C ALA A 327 38.03 6.42 19.48
N VAL A 328 37.33 5.36 19.92
CA VAL A 328 36.34 5.46 21.01
C VAL A 328 36.97 5.89 22.34
N ARG A 329 38.30 5.77 22.49
CA ARG A 329 39.06 6.15 23.68
C ARG A 329 39.94 7.38 23.43
N ASP A 330 39.66 8.13 22.38
CA ASP A 330 40.41 9.34 22.02
C ASP A 330 40.28 10.43 23.09
N GLU A 331 41.25 11.33 23.16
CA GLU A 331 41.21 12.48 24.07
C GLU A 331 40.10 13.47 23.68
N ASP A 332 39.79 13.58 22.39
CA ASP A 332 38.77 14.50 21.88
C ASP A 332 37.37 13.86 21.83
N ALA A 333 36.39 14.54 22.41
CA ALA A 333 35.02 14.05 22.51
C ALA A 333 34.33 13.87 21.13
N ASN A 334 34.65 14.72 20.14
CA ASN A 334 34.09 14.60 18.79
C ASN A 334 34.63 13.38 18.05
N VAL A 335 35.87 12.98 18.33
CA VAL A 335 36.46 11.74 17.81
C VAL A 335 35.79 10.54 18.47
N ARG A 336 35.63 10.55 19.81
CA ARG A 336 34.96 9.47 20.55
C ARG A 336 33.51 9.23 20.09
N SER A 337 32.75 10.31 19.92
CA SER A 337 31.36 10.22 19.44
C SER A 337 31.29 9.71 18.00
N SER A 338 32.15 10.22 17.10
CA SER A 338 32.18 9.78 15.70
C SER A 338 32.63 8.33 15.52
N ALA A 339 33.53 7.86 16.37
CA ALA A 339 33.92 6.45 16.39
C ALA A 339 32.75 5.55 16.84
N SER A 340 32.00 5.99 17.86
CA SER A 340 30.78 5.30 18.31
C SER A 340 29.73 5.24 17.21
N ILE A 341 29.44 6.37 16.55
CA ILE A 341 28.53 6.45 15.38
C ILE A 341 28.97 5.48 14.29
N ALA A 342 30.26 5.45 13.96
CA ALA A 342 30.80 4.61 12.90
C ALA A 342 30.61 3.11 13.21
N LEU A 343 30.90 2.69 14.43
CA LEU A 343 30.67 1.31 14.89
C LEU A 343 29.17 0.96 14.86
N GLY A 344 28.30 1.88 15.26
CA GLY A 344 26.85 1.72 15.16
C GLY A 344 26.35 1.56 13.73
N LYS A 345 26.84 2.38 12.78
CA LYS A 345 26.47 2.31 11.35
C LYS A 345 26.99 1.06 10.64
N MET A 346 28.06 0.43 11.15
CA MET A 346 28.49 -0.90 10.73
C MET A 346 27.58 -2.02 11.24
N GLY A 347 26.68 -1.71 12.18
CA GLY A 347 25.61 -2.58 12.67
C GLY A 347 26.11 -3.92 13.21
N GLN A 348 25.37 -4.98 12.92
CA GLN A 348 25.65 -6.32 13.43
C GLN A 348 26.99 -6.93 12.95
N LYS A 349 27.63 -6.38 11.91
CA LYS A 349 28.94 -6.86 11.43
C LYS A 349 30.10 -6.41 12.32
N ALA A 350 30.00 -5.25 12.95
CA ALA A 350 30.98 -4.78 13.94
C ALA A 350 30.77 -5.37 15.35
N ALA A 351 29.73 -6.18 15.55
CA ALA A 351 29.28 -6.69 16.84
C ALA A 351 30.21 -7.76 17.46
N THR A 352 31.40 -7.33 17.89
CA THR A 352 32.35 -8.14 18.66
C THR A 352 32.23 -7.82 20.16
N ASN A 353 32.66 -8.74 21.02
CA ASN A 353 32.68 -8.51 22.46
C ASN A 353 33.55 -7.30 22.85
N GLU A 354 34.63 -7.05 22.12
CA GLU A 354 35.51 -5.90 22.33
C GLU A 354 34.81 -4.57 22.00
N VAL A 355 34.05 -4.52 20.90
CA VAL A 355 33.24 -3.36 20.51
C VAL A 355 32.16 -3.08 21.54
N ILE A 356 31.43 -4.11 21.98
CA ILE A 356 30.40 -3.95 23.02
C ILE A 356 31.03 -3.44 24.32
N ALA A 357 32.18 -3.98 24.74
CA ALA A 357 32.87 -3.53 25.94
C ALA A 357 33.41 -2.10 25.83
N ALA A 358 33.89 -1.69 24.65
CA ALA A 358 34.35 -0.32 24.41
C ALA A 358 33.19 0.68 24.46
N LEU A 359 32.07 0.38 23.77
CA LEU A 359 30.87 1.21 23.83
C LEU A 359 30.28 1.27 25.23
N LEU A 360 30.33 0.17 26.00
CA LEU A 360 29.89 0.14 27.40
C LEU A 360 30.76 1.02 28.33
N ASN A 361 31.99 1.34 27.94
CA ASN A 361 32.77 2.36 28.64
C ASN A 361 32.36 3.77 28.18
N ALA A 362 32.12 3.96 26.88
CA ALA A 362 31.70 5.25 26.31
C ALA A 362 30.31 5.72 26.80
N VAL A 363 29.40 4.82 27.17
CA VAL A 363 28.12 5.22 27.81
C VAL A 363 28.31 5.87 29.19
N ARG A 364 29.52 5.85 29.75
CA ARG A 364 29.88 6.49 31.02
C ARG A 364 30.80 7.70 30.82
N ASP A 365 30.89 8.20 29.59
CA ASP A 365 31.72 9.36 29.25
C ASP A 365 31.21 10.63 29.93
N GLU A 366 32.10 11.59 30.15
CA GLU A 366 31.75 12.89 30.71
C GLU A 366 30.89 13.72 29.75
N ASP A 367 31.11 13.56 28.44
CA ASP A 367 30.38 14.27 27.40
C ASP A 367 29.06 13.56 27.06
N ALA A 368 27.95 14.32 27.14
CA ALA A 368 26.61 13.79 26.89
C ALA A 368 26.41 13.30 25.46
N ASN A 369 27.06 13.92 24.45
CA ASN A 369 26.99 13.47 23.06
C ASN A 369 27.70 12.13 22.90
N VAL A 370 28.84 11.93 23.56
CA VAL A 370 29.52 10.62 23.53
C VAL A 370 28.64 9.55 24.18
N ARG A 371 28.00 9.86 25.32
CA ARG A 371 27.08 8.92 25.99
C ARG A 371 25.89 8.55 25.10
N SER A 372 25.22 9.54 24.51
CA SER A 372 24.03 9.33 23.68
C SER A 372 24.35 8.52 22.42
N GLU A 373 25.46 8.84 21.74
CA GLU A 373 25.92 8.14 20.54
C GLU A 373 26.40 6.72 20.84
N ALA A 374 26.99 6.48 22.01
CA ALA A 374 27.35 5.13 22.44
C ALA A 374 26.11 4.25 22.66
N PHE A 375 25.05 4.78 23.29
CA PHE A 375 23.78 4.05 23.41
C PHE A 375 23.10 3.82 22.05
N GLU A 376 23.09 4.83 21.18
CA GLU A 376 22.53 4.69 19.83
C GLU A 376 23.31 3.64 19.01
N ALA A 377 24.64 3.61 19.12
CA ALA A 377 25.49 2.60 18.49
C ALA A 377 25.18 1.19 19.01
N LEU A 378 25.03 1.02 20.33
CA LEU A 378 24.62 -0.26 20.92
C LEU A 378 23.22 -0.68 20.44
N GLY A 379 22.29 0.27 20.30
CA GLY A 379 20.98 0.05 19.70
C GLY A 379 21.06 -0.44 18.26
N LYS A 380 21.84 0.22 17.40
CA LYS A 380 22.03 -0.16 15.98
C LYS A 380 22.75 -1.50 15.80
N ILE A 381 23.63 -1.88 16.74
CA ILE A 381 24.19 -3.23 16.80
C ILE A 381 23.09 -4.27 17.10
N GLY A 382 22.03 -3.87 17.81
CA GLY A 382 20.81 -4.66 18.02
C GLY A 382 20.99 -5.81 19.00
N GLU A 383 20.30 -6.93 18.76
CA GLU A 383 20.22 -8.08 19.69
C GLU A 383 21.58 -8.63 20.16
N LYS A 384 22.65 -8.49 19.35
CA LYS A 384 24.00 -8.93 19.73
C LYS A 384 24.59 -8.09 20.87
N ALA A 385 24.21 -6.82 20.99
CA ALA A 385 24.63 -5.94 22.07
C ALA A 385 23.83 -6.14 23.37
N ALA A 386 22.69 -6.84 23.32
CA ALA A 386 21.81 -7.10 24.47
C ALA A 386 22.45 -8.08 25.49
N THR A 387 23.49 -7.63 26.17
CA THR A 387 24.14 -8.31 27.29
C THR A 387 23.60 -7.76 28.61
N ASN A 388 23.69 -8.54 29.69
CA ASN A 388 23.22 -8.10 31.01
C ASN A 388 23.90 -6.81 31.48
N GLU A 389 25.16 -6.61 31.12
CA GLU A 389 25.93 -5.41 31.47
C GLU A 389 25.45 -4.17 30.71
N VAL A 390 25.14 -4.32 29.42
CA VAL A 390 24.55 -3.25 28.59
C VAL A 390 23.16 -2.90 29.08
N VAL A 391 22.32 -3.89 29.39
CA VAL A 391 20.99 -3.65 29.98
C VAL A 391 21.13 -2.92 31.32
N ALA A 392 22.06 -3.31 32.20
CA ALA A 392 22.29 -2.59 33.45
C ALA A 392 22.74 -1.14 33.24
N ALA A 393 23.55 -0.86 32.21
CA ALA A 393 23.95 0.50 31.86
C ALA A 393 22.76 1.34 31.35
N LEU A 394 21.93 0.77 30.48
CA LEU A 394 20.69 1.39 29.99
C LEU A 394 19.76 1.76 31.14
N LEU A 395 19.56 0.86 32.11
CA LEU A 395 18.71 1.10 33.28
C LEU A 395 19.19 2.28 34.14
N ASN A 396 20.51 2.47 34.26
CA ASN A 396 21.06 3.61 34.98
C ASN A 396 20.88 4.92 34.20
N ALA A 397 21.05 4.88 32.87
CA ALA A 397 20.99 6.04 31.99
C ALA A 397 19.57 6.57 31.73
N VAL A 398 18.51 5.86 32.12
CA VAL A 398 17.15 6.43 32.17
C VAL A 398 17.07 7.64 33.12
N ARG A 399 18.03 7.79 34.02
CA ARG A 399 18.14 8.94 34.95
C ARG A 399 19.25 9.91 34.58
N ASP A 400 19.76 9.84 33.34
CA ASP A 400 20.76 10.79 32.86
C ASP A 400 20.16 12.21 32.86
N GLU A 401 21.00 13.21 33.12
CA GLU A 401 20.57 14.62 33.13
C GLU A 401 20.19 15.10 31.73
N ASP A 402 20.83 14.53 30.70
CA ASP A 402 20.64 14.91 29.31
C ASP A 402 19.49 14.13 28.65
N ALA A 403 18.55 14.86 28.04
CA ALA A 403 17.37 14.28 27.41
C ALA A 403 17.71 13.41 26.18
N TYR A 404 18.76 13.76 25.41
CA TYR A 404 19.19 12.95 24.27
C TYR A 404 19.75 11.61 24.74
N VAL A 405 20.48 11.58 25.84
CA VAL A 405 20.95 10.32 26.43
C VAL A 405 19.74 9.46 26.85
N ARG A 406 18.78 10.02 27.59
CA ARG A 406 17.55 9.29 27.98
C ARG A 406 16.76 8.78 26.77
N SER A 407 16.70 9.56 25.71
CA SER A 407 16.05 9.22 24.44
C SER A 407 16.76 8.07 23.71
N SER A 408 18.10 8.09 23.67
CA SER A 408 18.91 7.01 23.09
C SER A 408 18.79 5.69 23.87
N VAL A 409 18.52 5.74 25.17
CA VAL A 409 18.26 4.53 25.97
C VAL A 409 16.99 3.82 25.51
N SER A 410 15.89 4.55 25.30
CA SER A 410 14.64 3.98 24.78
C SER A 410 14.83 3.37 23.38
N PHE A 411 15.55 4.06 22.50
CA PHE A 411 15.91 3.54 21.17
C PHE A 411 16.76 2.28 21.24
N ALA A 412 17.74 2.24 22.14
CA ALA A 412 18.60 1.07 22.30
C ALA A 412 17.83 -0.14 22.81
N LEU A 413 16.95 0.05 23.82
CA LEU A 413 16.06 -1.01 24.31
C LEU A 413 15.15 -1.54 23.20
N GLU A 414 14.57 -0.65 22.39
CA GLU A 414 13.75 -1.02 21.24
C GLU A 414 14.49 -1.96 20.27
N ASN A 415 15.67 -1.55 19.79
CA ASN A 415 16.40 -2.26 18.74
C ASN A 415 17.15 -3.51 19.23
N MET A 416 17.36 -3.63 20.54
CA MET A 416 17.90 -4.84 21.17
C MET A 416 16.88 -5.98 21.30
N GLY A 417 15.60 -5.70 21.03
CA GLY A 417 14.54 -6.69 20.96
C GLY A 417 14.31 -7.43 22.28
N GLU A 418 13.76 -8.64 22.20
CA GLU A 418 13.27 -9.40 23.36
C GLU A 418 14.34 -9.67 24.43
N LYS A 419 15.61 -9.74 24.03
CA LYS A 419 16.72 -10.11 24.93
C LYS A 419 17.07 -9.03 25.95
N ALA A 420 16.82 -7.76 25.63
CA ALA A 420 17.03 -6.65 26.57
C ALA A 420 15.82 -6.37 27.49
N MET A 421 14.69 -7.02 27.24
CA MET A 421 13.40 -6.69 27.87
C MET A 421 13.17 -7.44 29.19
N THR A 422 13.90 -7.05 30.23
CA THR A 422 13.66 -7.53 31.61
C THR A 422 12.54 -6.76 32.31
N ASN A 423 12.11 -7.22 33.49
CA ASN A 423 11.12 -6.49 34.29
C ASN A 423 11.61 -5.09 34.69
N GLU A 424 12.90 -4.96 34.94
CA GLU A 424 13.57 -3.71 35.27
C GLU A 424 13.59 -2.78 34.07
N ALA A 425 13.81 -3.29 32.85
CA ALA A 425 13.76 -2.50 31.61
C ALA A 425 12.36 -1.94 31.37
N ILE A 426 11.32 -2.75 31.62
CA ILE A 426 9.93 -2.28 31.59
C ILE A 426 9.73 -1.16 32.61
N ALA A 427 10.17 -1.33 33.86
CA ALA A 427 10.03 -0.29 34.88
C ALA A 427 10.77 1.01 34.51
N ALA A 428 11.89 0.91 33.80
CA ALA A 428 12.62 2.07 33.31
C ALA A 428 11.87 2.79 32.18
N LEU A 429 11.31 2.06 31.20
CA LEU A 429 10.46 2.63 30.15
C LEU A 429 9.20 3.30 30.75
N LEU A 430 8.61 2.75 31.80
CA LEU A 430 7.46 3.38 32.47
C LEU A 430 7.81 4.72 33.11
N ASN A 431 9.03 4.89 33.64
CA ASN A 431 9.49 6.18 34.13
C ASN A 431 9.74 7.16 32.97
N ALA A 432 10.33 6.68 31.86
CA ALA A 432 10.60 7.49 30.67
C ALA A 432 9.31 7.99 29.98
N MET A 433 8.19 7.29 30.13
CA MET A 433 6.88 7.79 29.68
C MET A 433 6.36 9.00 30.46
N CYS A 434 6.91 9.27 31.65
CA CYS A 434 6.58 10.42 32.47
C CYS A 434 7.66 11.51 32.40
N ASP A 435 8.58 11.42 31.43
CA ASP A 435 9.66 12.38 31.24
C ASP A 435 9.14 13.76 30.82
N GLU A 436 9.86 14.81 31.18
CA GLU A 436 9.53 16.17 30.75
C GLU A 436 9.73 16.36 29.25
N ASP A 437 10.69 15.62 28.67
CA ASP A 437 11.03 15.69 27.26
C ASP A 437 10.12 14.80 26.40
N VAL A 438 9.56 15.40 25.34
CA VAL A 438 8.59 14.76 24.44
C VAL A 438 9.23 13.58 23.68
N ASP A 439 10.49 13.71 23.24
CA ASP A 439 11.15 12.64 22.48
C ASP A 439 11.41 11.43 23.36
N VAL A 440 11.73 11.65 24.65
CA VAL A 440 11.89 10.56 25.62
C VAL A 440 10.55 9.83 25.82
N ARG A 441 9.45 10.56 26.04
CA ARG A 441 8.10 9.96 26.19
C ARG A 441 7.67 9.20 24.94
N TRP A 442 7.93 9.77 23.77
CA TRP A 442 7.56 9.20 22.48
C TRP A 442 8.33 7.90 22.19
N LYS A 443 9.67 7.92 22.30
CA LYS A 443 10.48 6.71 22.09
C LYS A 443 10.20 5.64 23.13
N ALA A 444 9.90 6.01 24.38
CA ALA A 444 9.48 5.05 25.39
C ALA A 444 8.16 4.35 25.00
N SER A 445 7.21 5.11 24.45
CA SER A 445 5.94 4.57 23.94
C SER A 445 6.17 3.63 22.75
N ILE A 446 7.02 3.99 21.79
CA ILE A 446 7.40 3.11 20.65
C ILE A 446 8.07 1.82 21.13
N ALA A 447 9.00 1.92 22.08
CA ALA A 447 9.66 0.73 22.63
C ALA A 447 8.61 -0.27 23.18
N LEU A 448 7.57 0.23 23.86
CA LEU A 448 6.46 -0.60 24.34
C LEU A 448 5.57 -1.17 23.22
N VAL A 449 5.36 -0.44 22.10
CA VAL A 449 4.66 -0.95 20.90
C VAL A 449 5.32 -2.26 20.43
N ASN A 450 6.64 -2.26 20.30
CA ASN A 450 7.41 -3.39 19.79
C ASN A 450 7.46 -4.59 20.76
N MET A 451 7.15 -4.38 22.05
CA MET A 451 7.06 -5.48 23.03
C MET A 451 5.77 -6.30 22.90
N GLY A 452 4.70 -5.69 22.39
CA GLY A 452 3.38 -6.29 22.21
C GLY A 452 2.85 -7.03 23.45
N LYS A 453 2.27 -8.24 23.24
CA LYS A 453 1.55 -9.01 24.26
C LYS A 453 2.37 -9.40 25.51
N LYS A 454 3.70 -9.42 25.43
CA LYS A 454 4.59 -9.78 26.57
C LYS A 454 4.66 -8.66 27.61
N ALA A 455 4.55 -7.40 27.20
CA ALA A 455 4.54 -6.24 28.09
C ALA A 455 3.16 -5.94 28.70
N ALA A 456 2.11 -6.68 28.32
CA ALA A 456 0.73 -6.47 28.75
C ALA A 456 0.49 -6.82 30.23
N LYS A 457 1.10 -6.04 31.12
CA LYS A 457 0.90 -6.00 32.57
C LYS A 457 0.07 -4.77 32.92
N ASN A 458 -0.65 -4.82 34.03
CA ASN A 458 -1.52 -3.72 34.46
C ASN A 458 -0.77 -2.39 34.60
N GLU A 459 0.44 -2.40 35.14
CA GLU A 459 1.26 -1.18 35.31
C GLU A 459 1.58 -0.51 33.96
N VAL A 460 1.85 -1.31 32.93
CA VAL A 460 2.14 -0.80 31.57
C VAL A 460 0.88 -0.26 30.91
N ILE A 461 -0.25 -0.96 31.06
CA ILE A 461 -1.55 -0.50 30.55
C ILE A 461 -1.94 0.83 31.19
N ILE A 462 -1.73 1.00 32.51
CA ILE A 462 -2.02 2.26 33.22
C ILE A 462 -1.13 3.40 32.71
N ALA A 463 0.17 3.16 32.49
CA ALA A 463 1.05 4.17 31.95
C ALA A 463 0.64 4.58 30.52
N LEU A 464 0.36 3.60 29.65
CA LEU A 464 -0.09 3.86 28.28
C LEU A 464 -1.44 4.58 28.24
N LEU A 465 -2.35 4.24 29.15
CA LEU A 465 -3.63 4.95 29.31
C LEU A 465 -3.43 6.45 29.58
N ASN A 466 -2.42 6.82 30.38
CA ASN A 466 -2.08 8.22 30.61
C ASN A 466 -1.45 8.84 29.34
N ALA A 467 -0.57 8.12 28.65
CA ALA A 467 0.10 8.60 27.43
C ALA A 467 -0.85 8.75 26.22
N VAL A 468 -1.97 8.03 26.17
CA VAL A 468 -3.06 8.29 25.19
C VAL A 468 -3.66 9.70 25.37
N ARG A 469 -3.45 10.34 26.51
CA ARG A 469 -3.91 11.70 26.83
C ARG A 469 -2.77 12.71 26.91
N ASP A 470 -1.60 12.36 26.37
CA ASP A 470 -0.44 13.25 26.33
C ASP A 470 -0.73 14.51 25.49
N GLU A 471 0.00 15.60 25.77
CA GLU A 471 -0.09 16.84 25.00
C GLU A 471 0.40 16.65 23.56
N ASP A 472 1.38 15.76 23.35
CA ASP A 472 1.97 15.50 22.04
C ASP A 472 1.24 14.39 21.25
N ALA A 473 0.95 14.67 19.98
CA ALA A 473 0.21 13.75 19.12
C ALA A 473 1.00 12.45 18.80
N ASN A 474 2.33 12.50 18.70
CA ASN A 474 3.14 11.31 18.43
C ASN A 474 3.14 10.38 19.64
N VAL A 475 3.17 10.93 20.86
CA VAL A 475 3.03 10.16 22.10
C VAL A 475 1.63 9.53 22.16
N ARG A 476 0.55 10.30 21.94
CA ARG A 476 -0.84 9.77 21.94
C ARG A 476 -1.05 8.64 20.94
N SER A 477 -0.55 8.82 19.72
CA SER A 477 -0.65 7.85 18.63
C SER A 477 0.11 6.56 18.95
N SER A 478 1.37 6.70 19.38
CA SER A 478 2.22 5.56 19.74
C SER A 478 1.68 4.79 20.95
N ALA A 479 1.14 5.50 21.95
CA ALA A 479 0.53 4.89 23.11
C ALA A 479 -0.75 4.11 22.77
N SER A 480 -1.58 4.65 21.88
CA SER A 480 -2.77 3.95 21.37
C SER A 480 -2.36 2.64 20.69
N LYS A 481 -1.41 2.71 19.75
CA LYS A 481 -0.90 1.55 19.03
C LYS A 481 -0.27 0.51 19.97
N ALA A 482 0.43 0.94 21.03
CA ALA A 482 1.00 0.03 22.01
C ALA A 482 -0.08 -0.77 22.74
N LEU A 483 -1.21 -0.14 23.08
CA LEU A 483 -2.37 -0.82 23.67
C LEU A 483 -2.99 -1.82 22.70
N GLY A 484 -3.05 -1.51 21.41
CA GLY A 484 -3.51 -2.42 20.35
C GLY A 484 -2.68 -3.70 20.29
N ASN A 485 -1.35 -3.55 20.23
CA ASN A 485 -0.41 -4.68 20.18
C ASN A 485 -0.44 -5.56 21.45
N MET A 486 -0.95 -5.06 22.57
CA MET A 486 -1.21 -5.85 23.78
C MET A 486 -2.46 -6.73 23.68
N GLY A 487 -3.34 -6.44 22.71
CA GLY A 487 -4.55 -7.17 22.38
C GLY A 487 -5.57 -7.18 23.52
N GLU A 488 -6.30 -8.30 23.66
CA GLU A 488 -7.38 -8.45 24.64
C GLU A 488 -7.03 -8.14 26.11
N LYS A 489 -5.74 -8.17 26.48
CA LYS A 489 -5.32 -7.83 27.84
C LYS A 489 -5.44 -6.34 28.14
N ALA A 490 -5.35 -5.49 27.13
CA ALA A 490 -5.53 -4.04 27.24
C ALA A 490 -7.02 -3.62 27.20
N ALA A 491 -7.94 -4.57 27.01
CA ALA A 491 -9.39 -4.33 26.87
C ALA A 491 -10.09 -3.94 28.19
N THR A 492 -9.61 -2.93 28.90
CA THR A 492 -10.30 -2.42 30.10
C THR A 492 -11.27 -1.31 29.74
N ASN A 493 -12.28 -1.08 30.57
CA ASN A 493 -13.28 -0.03 30.36
C ASN A 493 -12.63 1.37 30.28
N GLU A 494 -11.58 1.60 31.07
CA GLU A 494 -10.84 2.86 31.09
C GLU A 494 -10.04 3.09 29.80
N VAL A 495 -9.40 2.04 29.26
CA VAL A 495 -8.71 2.09 27.97
C VAL A 495 -9.70 2.36 26.84
N ILE A 496 -10.81 1.62 26.82
CA ILE A 496 -11.90 1.82 25.86
C ILE A 496 -12.42 3.27 25.89
N ALA A 497 -12.64 3.82 27.09
CA ALA A 497 -13.08 5.20 27.24
C ALA A 497 -12.04 6.23 26.77
N ALA A 498 -10.74 5.97 26.99
CA ALA A 498 -9.68 6.84 26.47
C ALA A 498 -9.57 6.78 24.94
N LEU A 499 -9.65 5.58 24.35
CA LEU A 499 -9.64 5.40 22.90
C LEU A 499 -10.86 6.05 22.24
N LEU A 500 -12.02 6.05 22.90
CA LEU A 500 -13.22 6.77 22.45
C LEU A 500 -13.04 8.30 22.39
N ASN A 501 -12.14 8.85 23.20
CA ASN A 501 -11.76 10.25 23.07
C ASN A 501 -10.72 10.42 21.94
N ALA A 502 -9.75 9.50 21.83
CA ALA A 502 -8.69 9.54 20.82
C ALA A 502 -9.20 9.37 19.38
N VAL A 503 -10.31 8.67 19.15
CA VAL A 503 -10.97 8.63 17.82
C VAL A 503 -11.55 9.98 17.39
N ARG A 504 -11.63 10.96 18.30
CA ARG A 504 -12.07 12.35 18.04
C ARG A 504 -10.92 13.34 18.15
N ASP A 505 -9.68 12.86 18.16
CA ASP A 505 -8.49 13.70 18.25
C ASP A 505 -8.35 14.62 17.03
N GLU A 506 -7.72 15.78 17.20
CA GLU A 506 -7.43 16.70 16.09
C GLU A 506 -6.45 16.10 15.08
N ASP A 507 -5.53 15.26 15.56
CA ASP A 507 -4.52 14.62 14.72
C ASP A 507 -5.03 13.31 14.10
N ALA A 508 -4.90 13.19 12.77
CA ALA A 508 -5.39 12.04 12.03
C ALA A 508 -4.61 10.74 12.32
N ASN A 509 -3.33 10.82 12.71
CA ASN A 509 -2.55 9.66 13.10
C ASN A 509 -3.03 9.11 14.44
N VAL A 510 -3.40 9.99 15.38
CA VAL A 510 -4.03 9.57 16.65
C VAL A 510 -5.37 8.90 16.39
N ARG A 511 -6.26 9.52 15.58
CA ARG A 511 -7.56 8.94 15.24
C ARG A 511 -7.43 7.57 14.58
N SER A 512 -6.56 7.43 13.57
CA SER A 512 -6.34 6.16 12.87
C SER A 512 -5.75 5.08 13.77
N SER A 513 -4.78 5.43 14.62
CA SER A 513 -4.21 4.50 15.60
C SER A 513 -5.24 4.06 16.64
N ALA A 514 -6.14 4.95 17.06
CA ALA A 514 -7.22 4.61 17.98
C ALA A 514 -8.21 3.62 17.34
N PHE A 515 -8.62 3.81 16.09
CA PHE A 515 -9.48 2.85 15.38
C PHE A 515 -8.79 1.51 15.16
N GLU A 516 -7.52 1.50 14.73
CA GLU A 516 -6.73 0.28 14.61
C GLU A 516 -6.70 -0.49 15.93
N THR A 517 -6.40 0.21 17.02
CA THR A 517 -6.37 -0.35 18.38
C THR A 517 -7.73 -0.96 18.78
N LEU A 518 -8.84 -0.28 18.51
CA LEU A 518 -10.18 -0.79 18.80
C LEU A 518 -10.47 -2.09 18.03
N GLY A 519 -10.04 -2.17 16.76
CA GLY A 519 -10.14 -3.38 15.96
C GLY A 519 -9.29 -4.54 16.50
N GLU A 520 -8.08 -4.25 17.00
CA GLU A 520 -7.16 -5.27 17.54
C GLU A 520 -7.56 -5.79 18.93
N ILE A 521 -8.15 -4.93 19.77
CA ILE A 521 -8.74 -5.34 21.05
C ILE A 521 -9.93 -6.30 20.83
N GLY A 522 -10.62 -6.18 19.70
CA GLY A 522 -11.65 -7.12 19.25
C GLY A 522 -12.94 -7.07 20.06
N GLU A 523 -13.60 -8.22 20.25
CA GLU A 523 -14.96 -8.30 20.82
C GLU A 523 -15.11 -7.64 22.20
N LYS A 524 -14.05 -7.62 23.02
CA LYS A 524 -14.08 -6.98 24.35
C LYS A 524 -14.16 -5.46 24.29
N ALA A 525 -13.84 -4.85 23.16
CA ALA A 525 -14.02 -3.41 22.94
C ALA A 525 -15.48 -3.05 22.61
N VAL A 526 -16.36 -4.02 22.33
CA VAL A 526 -17.70 -3.72 21.83
C VAL A 526 -18.52 -2.96 22.87
N THR A 527 -18.75 -1.67 22.61
CA THR A 527 -19.65 -0.80 23.35
C THR A 527 -20.47 0.05 22.37
N ASN A 528 -21.64 0.53 22.79
CA ASN A 528 -22.47 1.40 21.96
C ASN A 528 -21.69 2.64 21.47
N GLY A 529 -20.83 3.20 22.32
CA GLY A 529 -20.01 4.35 21.97
C GLY A 529 -19.02 4.07 20.84
N ILE A 530 -18.42 2.87 20.82
CA ILE A 530 -17.43 2.48 19.80
C ILE A 530 -18.10 2.22 18.46
N ILE A 531 -19.27 1.57 18.47
CA ILE A 531 -20.04 1.35 17.25
C ILE A 531 -20.39 2.69 16.62
N VAL A 532 -20.91 3.64 17.40
CA VAL A 532 -21.21 5.00 16.90
C VAL A 532 -19.94 5.71 16.41
N ALA A 533 -18.82 5.60 17.14
CA ALA A 533 -17.56 6.23 16.71
C ALA A 533 -17.02 5.65 15.40
N LEU A 534 -17.06 4.32 15.23
CA LEU A 534 -16.64 3.65 14.01
C LEU A 534 -17.55 3.99 12.82
N LEU A 535 -18.86 4.08 13.03
CA LEU A 535 -19.81 4.50 11.99
C LEU A 535 -19.61 5.97 11.59
N ASN A 536 -19.35 6.85 12.56
CA ASN A 536 -19.04 8.25 12.30
C ASN A 536 -17.70 8.43 11.57
N ALA A 537 -16.79 7.45 11.66
CA ALA A 537 -15.47 7.54 11.05
C ALA A 537 -15.51 7.59 9.52
N GLU A 538 -16.58 7.10 8.88
CA GLU A 538 -16.76 7.21 7.43
C GLU A 538 -16.86 8.69 6.97
N ARG A 539 -17.10 9.62 7.90
CA ARG A 539 -17.10 11.07 7.66
C ARG A 539 -15.76 11.74 7.89
N ASP A 540 -14.75 10.99 8.34
CA ASP A 540 -13.44 11.56 8.59
C ASP A 540 -12.86 12.11 7.30
N GLU A 541 -12.29 13.32 7.35
CA GLU A 541 -11.63 13.94 6.20
C GLU A 541 -10.46 13.09 5.68
N ASN A 542 -9.79 12.36 6.57
CA ASN A 542 -8.62 11.58 6.26
C ASN A 542 -9.00 10.16 5.79
N ALA A 543 -8.58 9.83 4.57
CA ALA A 543 -8.85 8.53 3.95
C ALA A 543 -8.28 7.34 4.75
N ASN A 544 -7.14 7.51 5.42
CA ASN A 544 -6.54 6.46 6.24
C ASN A 544 -7.38 6.18 7.50
N VAL A 545 -7.96 7.23 8.09
CA VAL A 545 -8.86 7.08 9.24
C VAL A 545 -10.11 6.31 8.85
N ARG A 546 -10.74 6.67 7.71
CA ARG A 546 -11.89 5.93 7.15
C ARG A 546 -11.55 4.45 6.96
N TRP A 547 -10.45 4.17 6.26
CA TRP A 547 -10.00 2.80 6.00
C TRP A 547 -9.75 2.00 7.28
N LYS A 548 -9.06 2.59 8.27
CA LYS A 548 -8.78 1.93 9.56
C LYS A 548 -10.05 1.66 10.36
N ALA A 549 -11.03 2.55 10.32
CA ALA A 549 -12.32 2.32 10.95
C ALA A 549 -13.10 1.20 10.26
N SER A 550 -13.15 1.16 8.92
CA SER A 550 -13.78 0.05 8.19
C SER A 550 -13.08 -1.29 8.47
N GLU A 551 -11.75 -1.30 8.56
CA GLU A 551 -10.96 -2.48 8.95
C GLU A 551 -11.33 -2.95 10.37
N ALA A 552 -11.43 -2.01 11.32
CA ALA A 552 -11.82 -2.30 12.70
C ALA A 552 -13.26 -2.83 12.79
N LEU A 553 -14.21 -2.23 12.06
CA LEU A 553 -15.60 -2.71 11.94
C LEU A 553 -15.63 -4.17 11.46
N GLY A 554 -14.87 -4.50 10.41
CA GLY A 554 -14.78 -5.87 9.90
C GLY A 554 -14.25 -6.85 10.96
N LYS A 555 -13.13 -6.52 11.61
CA LYS A 555 -12.51 -7.36 12.65
C LYS A 555 -13.43 -7.58 13.86
N ILE A 556 -14.21 -6.56 14.26
CA ILE A 556 -15.14 -6.63 15.39
C ILE A 556 -16.36 -7.48 15.04
N PHE A 557 -16.99 -7.25 13.87
CA PHE A 557 -18.29 -7.85 13.55
C PHE A 557 -18.22 -9.24 12.92
N GLU A 558 -17.09 -9.65 12.34
CA GLU A 558 -16.90 -11.05 11.91
C GLU A 558 -16.99 -12.01 13.11
N LYS A 559 -16.60 -11.54 14.31
CA LYS A 559 -16.52 -12.34 15.52
C LYS A 559 -17.74 -12.14 16.44
N ALA A 560 -18.19 -10.90 16.66
CA ALA A 560 -19.27 -10.57 17.61
C ALA A 560 -20.62 -10.21 16.93
N VAL A 561 -21.42 -11.22 16.56
CA VAL A 561 -22.87 -11.03 16.32
C VAL A 561 -23.61 -11.20 17.65
N THR A 562 -23.51 -10.21 18.54
CA THR A 562 -24.20 -10.24 19.85
C THR A 562 -25.46 -9.36 19.84
N ASN A 563 -26.36 -9.59 20.81
CA ASN A 563 -27.57 -8.78 20.96
C ASN A 563 -27.23 -7.31 21.25
N GLU A 564 -26.15 -7.05 21.99
CA GLU A 564 -25.69 -5.67 22.29
C GLU A 564 -25.31 -4.92 21.01
N VAL A 565 -24.59 -5.57 20.09
CA VAL A 565 -24.23 -5.00 18.77
C VAL A 565 -25.47 -4.68 17.96
N ILE A 566 -26.42 -5.62 17.91
CA ILE A 566 -27.68 -5.43 17.18
C ILE A 566 -28.45 -4.24 17.74
N VAL A 567 -28.59 -4.13 19.06
CA VAL A 567 -29.28 -3.01 19.73
C VAL A 567 -28.59 -1.66 19.44
N ALA A 568 -27.26 -1.64 19.41
CA ALA A 568 -26.51 -0.43 19.08
C ALA A 568 -26.71 0.00 17.62
N LEU A 569 -26.64 -0.95 16.68
CA LEU A 569 -26.87 -0.69 15.25
C LEU A 569 -28.32 -0.26 14.99
N LEU A 570 -29.30 -0.84 15.69
CA LEU A 570 -30.70 -0.40 15.62
C LEU A 570 -30.86 1.07 16.01
N ASN A 571 -30.18 1.53 17.06
CA ASN A 571 -30.19 2.94 17.44
C ASN A 571 -29.49 3.82 16.38
N ALA A 572 -28.43 3.30 15.75
CA ALA A 572 -27.67 4.03 14.72
C ALA A 572 -28.43 4.16 13.39
N VAL A 573 -29.30 3.19 13.04
CA VAL A 573 -30.21 3.31 11.88
C VAL A 573 -31.19 4.47 12.05
N CYS A 574 -31.50 4.89 13.29
CA CYS A 574 -32.37 6.02 13.59
C CYS A 574 -31.59 7.33 13.88
N ASN A 575 -30.31 7.41 13.52
CA ASN A 575 -29.48 8.57 13.81
C ASN A 575 -29.90 9.80 12.96
N GLU A 576 -29.70 11.02 13.47
CA GLU A 576 -29.98 12.26 12.74
C GLU A 576 -29.14 12.38 11.46
N ASP A 577 -27.95 11.78 11.41
CA ASP A 577 -27.03 11.83 10.29
C ASP A 577 -27.24 10.70 9.27
N PRO A 578 -27.52 11.00 7.98
CA PRO A 578 -27.74 10.00 6.94
C PRO A 578 -26.53 9.08 6.69
N ASN A 579 -25.29 9.55 6.90
CA ASN A 579 -24.10 8.71 6.74
C ASN A 579 -24.03 7.63 7.83
N VAL A 580 -24.46 7.96 9.05
CA VAL A 580 -24.52 6.99 10.15
C VAL A 580 -25.62 5.98 9.89
N ARG A 581 -26.79 6.43 9.42
CA ARG A 581 -27.91 5.55 9.08
C ARG A 581 -27.56 4.56 7.98
N SER A 582 -26.95 5.03 6.89
CA SER A 582 -26.54 4.19 5.76
C SER A 582 -25.45 3.19 6.16
N SER A 583 -24.42 3.64 6.89
CA SER A 583 -23.34 2.77 7.38
C SER A 583 -23.85 1.70 8.36
N ALA A 584 -24.78 2.07 9.25
CA ALA A 584 -25.42 1.13 10.17
C ALA A 584 -26.23 0.06 9.41
N SER A 585 -26.96 0.49 8.39
CA SER A 585 -27.76 -0.40 7.53
C SER A 585 -26.88 -1.37 6.76
N GLU A 586 -25.80 -0.88 6.14
CA GLU A 586 -24.83 -1.74 5.44
C GLU A 586 -24.17 -2.74 6.37
N THR A 587 -23.80 -2.31 7.58
CA THR A 587 -23.19 -3.17 8.60
C THR A 587 -24.15 -4.30 9.00
N LEU A 588 -25.42 -3.99 9.26
CA LEU A 588 -26.46 -5.00 9.53
C LEU A 588 -26.61 -5.98 8.36
N GLY A 589 -26.53 -5.49 7.12
CA GLY A 589 -26.53 -6.32 5.91
C GLY A 589 -25.34 -7.29 5.85
N LYS A 590 -24.13 -6.82 6.16
CA LYS A 590 -22.90 -7.64 6.21
C LYS A 590 -22.96 -8.75 7.26
N MET A 591 -23.71 -8.55 8.35
CA MET A 591 -23.97 -9.60 9.34
C MET A 591 -24.89 -10.72 8.80
N GLY A 592 -25.59 -10.47 7.68
CA GLY A 592 -26.37 -11.46 6.93
C GLY A 592 -27.54 -12.06 7.71
N GLU A 593 -27.90 -13.31 7.39
CA GLU A 593 -29.04 -14.02 7.98
C GLU A 593 -29.01 -14.12 9.52
N LYS A 594 -27.81 -14.03 10.13
CA LYS A 594 -27.63 -14.09 11.59
C LYS A 594 -28.24 -12.87 12.29
N ALA A 595 -28.19 -11.69 11.66
CA ALA A 595 -28.75 -10.46 12.22
C ALA A 595 -30.23 -10.24 11.88
N ALA A 596 -30.85 -11.08 11.05
CA ALA A 596 -32.23 -10.95 10.62
C ALA A 596 -33.24 -11.28 11.76
N THR A 597 -33.33 -10.43 12.77
CA THR A 597 -34.39 -10.44 13.80
C THR A 597 -35.57 -9.56 13.36
N ASN A 598 -36.73 -9.72 14.00
CA ASN A 598 -37.90 -8.90 13.69
C ASN A 598 -37.63 -7.40 13.95
N GLU A 599 -36.88 -7.04 15.01
CA GLU A 599 -36.55 -5.63 15.27
C GLU A 599 -35.64 -5.05 14.18
N VAL A 600 -34.63 -5.80 13.73
CA VAL A 600 -33.71 -5.38 12.66
C VAL A 600 -34.45 -5.20 11.35
N ILE A 601 -35.31 -6.15 11.00
CA ILE A 601 -36.14 -6.05 9.80
C ILE A 601 -37.04 -4.82 9.86
N ALA A 602 -37.72 -4.58 10.99
CA ALA A 602 -38.60 -3.41 11.14
C ALA A 602 -37.84 -2.08 11.03
N ALA A 603 -36.63 -1.99 11.60
CA ALA A 603 -35.79 -0.80 11.49
C ALA A 603 -35.32 -0.54 10.06
N LEU A 604 -34.88 -1.59 9.34
CA LEU A 604 -34.48 -1.46 7.94
C LEU A 604 -35.67 -1.13 7.02
N VAL A 605 -36.87 -1.64 7.30
CA VAL A 605 -38.10 -1.25 6.57
C VAL A 605 -38.40 0.24 6.75
N ASN A 606 -38.25 0.77 7.96
CA ASN A 606 -38.39 2.22 8.20
C ASN A 606 -37.32 3.01 7.42
N ALA A 607 -36.08 2.52 7.40
CA ALA A 607 -34.98 3.15 6.66
C ALA A 607 -35.15 3.08 5.12
N MET A 608 -35.99 2.18 4.58
CA MET A 608 -36.35 2.24 3.16
C MET A 608 -37.31 3.40 2.82
N SER A 609 -37.86 4.09 3.82
CA SER A 609 -38.65 5.31 3.67
C SER A 609 -37.89 6.56 4.14
N ASP A 610 -36.56 6.48 4.24
CA ASP A 610 -35.70 7.58 4.67
C ASP A 610 -35.77 8.77 3.69
N GLU A 611 -35.42 9.97 4.15
CA GLU A 611 -35.34 11.14 3.27
C GLU A 611 -34.14 11.08 2.31
N ASP A 612 -33.09 10.34 2.67
CA ASP A 612 -31.87 10.18 1.90
C ASP A 612 -31.90 8.89 1.05
N GLU A 613 -31.73 9.02 -0.26
CA GLU A 613 -31.83 7.90 -1.19
C GLU A 613 -30.70 6.86 -1.01
N PHE A 614 -29.52 7.29 -0.51
CA PHE A 614 -28.42 6.38 -0.23
C PHE A 614 -28.70 5.51 1.00
N VAL A 615 -29.35 6.07 2.02
CA VAL A 615 -29.87 5.29 3.17
C VAL A 615 -30.90 4.27 2.70
N GLN A 616 -31.85 4.67 1.85
CA GLN A 616 -32.85 3.75 1.28
C GLN A 616 -32.18 2.59 0.52
N TRP A 617 -31.18 2.90 -0.31
CA TRP A 617 -30.40 1.91 -1.06
C TRP A 617 -29.67 0.92 -0.14
N CYS A 618 -28.97 1.43 0.89
CA CYS A 618 -28.29 0.60 1.88
C CYS A 618 -29.26 -0.32 2.63
N ALA A 619 -30.42 0.21 3.04
CA ALA A 619 -31.44 -0.54 3.76
C ALA A 619 -32.05 -1.67 2.91
N SER A 620 -32.39 -1.37 1.66
CA SER A 620 -32.88 -2.36 0.68
C SER A 620 -31.85 -3.48 0.46
N ARG A 621 -30.60 -3.11 0.18
CA ARG A 621 -29.52 -4.07 -0.03
C ARG A 621 -29.26 -4.94 1.22
N ALA A 622 -29.32 -4.35 2.41
CA ALA A 622 -29.14 -5.06 3.68
C ALA A 622 -30.21 -6.15 3.87
N LEU A 623 -31.48 -5.82 3.59
CA LEU A 623 -32.59 -6.80 3.60
C LEU A 623 -32.35 -7.92 2.59
N GLY A 624 -31.81 -7.62 1.40
CA GLY A 624 -31.44 -8.62 0.41
C GLY A 624 -30.30 -9.55 0.86
N MET A 625 -29.31 -9.03 1.59
CA MET A 625 -28.22 -9.83 2.18
C MET A 625 -28.70 -10.75 3.32
N MET A 626 -29.83 -10.42 3.95
CA MET A 626 -30.51 -11.27 4.94
C MET A 626 -31.38 -12.37 4.30
N GLY A 627 -31.52 -12.38 2.97
CA GLY A 627 -32.12 -13.45 2.18
C GLY A 627 -33.58 -13.78 2.54
N GLU A 628 -33.95 -15.06 2.41
CA GLU A 628 -35.32 -15.55 2.63
C GLU A 628 -35.84 -15.33 4.06
N LYS A 629 -34.97 -15.06 5.04
CA LYS A 629 -35.38 -14.83 6.44
C LYS A 629 -35.97 -13.43 6.63
N ALA A 630 -35.59 -12.47 5.79
CA ALA A 630 -36.14 -11.11 5.80
C ALA A 630 -37.43 -10.96 4.96
N ALA A 631 -37.86 -11.99 4.23
CA ALA A 631 -39.04 -11.94 3.36
C ALA A 631 -40.38 -11.95 4.14
N THR A 632 -40.65 -10.88 4.90
CA THR A 632 -41.92 -10.64 5.60
C THR A 632 -42.87 -9.80 4.75
N ASN A 633 -44.17 -9.80 5.07
CA ASN A 633 -45.15 -8.99 4.33
C ASN A 633 -44.83 -7.48 4.36
N GLU A 634 -44.32 -6.97 5.47
CA GLU A 634 -43.93 -5.56 5.62
C GLU A 634 -42.77 -5.20 4.68
N VAL A 635 -41.75 -6.05 4.62
CA VAL A 635 -40.61 -5.91 3.70
C VAL A 635 -41.06 -5.96 2.25
N ILE A 636 -41.96 -6.90 1.92
CA ILE A 636 -42.51 -7.03 0.57
C ILE A 636 -43.25 -5.75 0.14
N VAL A 637 -44.10 -5.19 1.00
CA VAL A 637 -44.82 -3.94 0.70
C VAL A 637 -43.85 -2.79 0.47
N ALA A 638 -42.82 -2.68 1.32
CA ALA A 638 -41.83 -1.61 1.20
C ALA A 638 -40.97 -1.76 -0.07
N LEU A 639 -40.59 -2.98 -0.45
CA LEU A 639 -39.86 -3.26 -1.70
C LEU A 639 -40.71 -2.99 -2.96
N VAL A 640 -42.01 -3.31 -2.92
CA VAL A 640 -42.93 -2.99 -4.03
C VAL A 640 -43.00 -1.48 -4.28
N ASN A 641 -42.99 -0.67 -3.22
CA ASN A 641 -42.89 0.79 -3.36
C ASN A 641 -41.52 1.21 -3.90
N ALA A 642 -40.43 0.60 -3.42
CA ALA A 642 -39.07 0.92 -3.84
C ALA A 642 -38.77 0.57 -5.32
N VAL A 643 -39.43 -0.46 -5.87
CA VAL A 643 -39.38 -0.78 -7.31
C VAL A 643 -39.88 0.37 -8.19
N CYS A 644 -40.75 1.22 -7.66
CA CYS A 644 -41.30 2.39 -8.34
C CYS A 644 -40.62 3.71 -7.93
N ASN A 645 -39.50 3.68 -7.19
CA ASN A 645 -38.80 4.87 -6.72
C ASN A 645 -38.25 5.71 -7.90
N GLU A 646 -38.06 7.02 -7.73
CA GLU A 646 -37.47 7.88 -8.77
C GLU A 646 -35.95 7.67 -8.93
N ASP A 647 -35.24 7.30 -7.85
CA ASP A 647 -33.82 6.99 -7.87
C ASP A 647 -33.54 5.60 -8.47
N ALA A 648 -32.62 5.55 -9.43
CA ALA A 648 -32.29 4.32 -10.15
C ALA A 648 -31.59 3.29 -9.28
N ASN A 649 -30.75 3.71 -8.32
CA ASN A 649 -30.04 2.80 -7.44
C ASN A 649 -30.99 2.14 -6.45
N VAL A 650 -31.91 2.92 -5.85
CA VAL A 650 -32.95 2.39 -4.96
C VAL A 650 -33.82 1.38 -5.71
N ARG A 651 -34.30 1.70 -6.92
CA ARG A 651 -35.06 0.76 -7.76
C ARG A 651 -34.28 -0.53 -8.04
N SER A 652 -33.05 -0.42 -8.53
CA SER A 652 -32.20 -1.56 -8.88
C SER A 652 -31.96 -2.47 -7.67
N SER A 653 -31.66 -1.88 -6.52
CA SER A 653 -31.49 -2.63 -5.27
C SER A 653 -32.76 -3.37 -4.85
N ALA A 654 -33.94 -2.79 -5.09
CA ALA A 654 -35.21 -3.42 -4.76
C ALA A 654 -35.49 -4.65 -5.65
N PHE A 655 -35.22 -4.56 -6.96
CA PHE A 655 -35.30 -5.72 -7.86
C PHE A 655 -34.33 -6.83 -7.43
N GLU A 656 -33.09 -6.48 -7.12
CA GLU A 656 -32.08 -7.44 -6.67
C GLU A 656 -32.52 -8.13 -5.37
N THR A 657 -33.02 -7.36 -4.41
CA THR A 657 -33.47 -7.83 -3.10
C THR A 657 -34.68 -8.76 -3.22
N LEU A 658 -35.69 -8.41 -4.02
CA LEU A 658 -36.84 -9.29 -4.30
C LEU A 658 -36.39 -10.61 -4.91
N GLY A 659 -35.42 -10.57 -5.84
CA GLY A 659 -34.83 -11.78 -6.40
C GLY A 659 -34.09 -12.63 -5.37
N LYS A 660 -33.31 -12.03 -4.46
CA LYS A 660 -32.59 -12.74 -3.38
C LYS A 660 -33.52 -13.36 -2.33
N MET A 661 -34.71 -12.80 -2.14
CA MET A 661 -35.75 -13.40 -1.29
C MET A 661 -36.41 -14.63 -1.91
N GLY A 662 -36.16 -14.89 -3.20
CA GLY A 662 -36.54 -16.12 -3.89
C GLY A 662 -38.05 -16.37 -3.87
N GLU A 663 -38.44 -17.63 -3.70
CA GLU A 663 -39.82 -18.07 -3.78
C GLU A 663 -40.76 -17.43 -2.74
N LYS A 664 -40.24 -16.92 -1.62
CA LYS A 664 -41.07 -16.26 -0.60
C LYS A 664 -41.57 -14.87 -1.02
N ALA A 665 -40.89 -14.23 -1.97
CA ALA A 665 -41.32 -12.96 -2.54
C ALA A 665 -42.44 -13.13 -3.60
N ALA A 666 -42.87 -14.36 -3.92
CA ALA A 666 -43.90 -14.64 -4.92
C ALA A 666 -45.34 -14.29 -4.45
N THR A 667 -45.58 -13.03 -4.08
CA THR A 667 -46.94 -12.52 -3.79
C THR A 667 -47.56 -11.87 -5.02
N ASN A 668 -48.89 -11.70 -5.02
CA ASN A 668 -49.61 -11.09 -6.15
C ASN A 668 -49.15 -9.64 -6.38
N GLU A 669 -48.86 -8.89 -5.32
CA GLU A 669 -48.41 -7.51 -5.38
C GLU A 669 -47.01 -7.39 -6.02
N VAL A 670 -46.07 -8.26 -5.63
CA VAL A 670 -44.73 -8.32 -6.24
C VAL A 670 -44.83 -8.71 -7.70
N VAL A 671 -45.62 -9.73 -8.01
CA VAL A 671 -45.83 -10.17 -9.40
C VAL A 671 -46.39 -9.04 -10.26
N ALA A 672 -47.42 -8.33 -9.80
CA ALA A 672 -48.01 -7.22 -10.53
C ALA A 672 -47.01 -6.07 -10.74
N ALA A 673 -46.23 -5.71 -9.72
CA ALA A 673 -45.22 -4.66 -9.81
C ALA A 673 -44.11 -5.02 -10.81
N LEU A 674 -43.59 -6.25 -10.75
CA LEU A 674 -42.55 -6.71 -11.66
C LEU A 674 -43.06 -6.84 -13.10
N VAL A 675 -44.30 -7.33 -13.30
CA VAL A 675 -44.93 -7.39 -14.64
C VAL A 675 -45.06 -6.01 -15.26
N ASN A 676 -45.44 -5.00 -14.48
CA ASN A 676 -45.47 -3.62 -14.97
C ASN A 676 -44.06 -3.11 -15.33
N ALA A 677 -43.05 -3.39 -14.50
CA ALA A 677 -41.66 -2.96 -14.72
C ALA A 677 -41.03 -3.58 -15.97
N VAL A 678 -41.42 -4.81 -16.36
CA VAL A 678 -41.01 -5.43 -17.63
C VAL A 678 -41.46 -4.62 -18.85
N CYS A 679 -42.47 -3.75 -18.70
CA CYS A 679 -42.99 -2.92 -19.79
C CYS A 679 -42.49 -1.46 -19.74
N TYR A 680 -41.50 -1.13 -18.91
CA TYR A 680 -40.98 0.24 -18.79
C TYR A 680 -40.10 0.66 -19.98
N GLU A 681 -39.94 1.97 -20.18
CA GLU A 681 -39.14 2.52 -21.28
C GLU A 681 -37.64 2.24 -21.14
N ASP A 682 -37.11 2.20 -19.91
CA ASP A 682 -35.70 1.96 -19.62
C ASP A 682 -35.33 0.46 -19.74
N PRO A 683 -34.42 0.07 -20.66
CA PRO A 683 -33.96 -1.32 -20.81
C PRO A 683 -33.34 -1.91 -19.55
N ILE A 684 -32.67 -1.10 -18.73
CA ILE A 684 -32.05 -1.57 -17.47
C ILE A 684 -33.15 -2.08 -16.54
N VAL A 685 -34.19 -1.28 -16.33
CA VAL A 685 -35.34 -1.64 -15.48
C VAL A 685 -36.06 -2.89 -16.01
N ARG A 686 -36.28 -2.99 -17.33
CA ARG A 686 -36.90 -4.18 -17.93
C ARG A 686 -36.07 -5.44 -17.66
N SER A 687 -34.75 -5.35 -17.81
CA SER A 687 -33.83 -6.48 -17.62
C SER A 687 -33.75 -6.93 -16.15
N GLU A 688 -33.73 -5.99 -15.21
CA GLU A 688 -33.72 -6.24 -13.77
C GLU A 688 -35.03 -6.87 -13.30
N ALA A 689 -36.16 -6.40 -13.81
CA ALA A 689 -37.48 -6.98 -13.54
C ALA A 689 -37.58 -8.43 -14.06
N CYS A 690 -37.08 -8.69 -15.28
CA CYS A 690 -36.98 -10.06 -15.81
C CYS A 690 -36.10 -10.94 -14.91
N GLU A 691 -34.94 -10.44 -14.48
CA GLU A 691 -34.03 -11.19 -13.61
C GLU A 691 -34.65 -11.51 -12.25
N ALA A 692 -35.35 -10.54 -11.64
CA ALA A 692 -36.08 -10.72 -10.38
C ALA A 692 -37.16 -11.81 -10.51
N LEU A 693 -38.02 -11.73 -11.54
CA LEU A 693 -39.03 -12.77 -11.82
C LEU A 693 -38.41 -14.16 -12.00
N GLY A 694 -37.28 -14.22 -12.71
CA GLY A 694 -36.52 -15.46 -12.88
C GLY A 694 -35.97 -16.02 -11.57
N LYS A 695 -35.44 -15.17 -10.68
CA LYS A 695 -34.90 -15.59 -9.37
C LYS A 695 -36.01 -16.02 -8.39
N ILE A 696 -37.21 -15.42 -8.46
CA ILE A 696 -38.38 -15.89 -7.71
C ILE A 696 -38.80 -17.29 -8.17
N GLY A 697 -38.62 -17.61 -9.45
CA GLY A 697 -38.70 -18.97 -9.99
C GLY A 697 -40.13 -19.50 -10.18
N GLU A 698 -40.33 -20.80 -9.99
CA GLU A 698 -41.58 -21.50 -10.34
C GLU A 698 -42.84 -21.01 -9.63
N LYS A 699 -42.71 -20.32 -8.49
CA LYS A 699 -43.85 -19.73 -7.76
C LYS A 699 -44.37 -18.44 -8.39
N ALA A 700 -43.55 -17.72 -9.16
CA ALA A 700 -43.99 -16.55 -9.91
C ALA A 700 -44.75 -16.91 -11.21
N ALA A 701 -44.88 -18.19 -11.54
CA ALA A 701 -45.38 -18.69 -12.82
C ALA A 701 -46.90 -18.50 -13.03
N THR A 702 -47.37 -17.25 -13.09
CA THR A 702 -48.73 -16.89 -13.48
C THR A 702 -48.82 -16.68 -14.99
N ASN A 703 -50.03 -16.74 -15.54
CA ASN A 703 -50.24 -16.47 -16.96
C ASN A 703 -49.80 -15.04 -17.35
N GLU A 704 -49.97 -14.08 -16.45
CA GLU A 704 -49.55 -12.68 -16.65
C GLU A 704 -48.02 -12.56 -16.75
N VAL A 705 -47.28 -13.23 -15.86
CA VAL A 705 -45.81 -13.26 -15.89
C VAL A 705 -45.30 -13.90 -17.17
N ILE A 706 -45.88 -15.04 -17.55
CA ILE A 706 -45.50 -15.74 -18.78
C ILE A 706 -45.78 -14.85 -20.00
N ALA A 707 -46.94 -14.17 -20.06
CA ALA A 707 -47.27 -13.27 -21.16
C ALA A 707 -46.32 -12.07 -21.22
N ALA A 708 -46.01 -11.44 -20.09
CA ALA A 708 -45.09 -10.30 -20.01
C ALA A 708 -43.66 -10.69 -20.46
N LEU A 709 -43.13 -11.80 -19.95
CA LEU A 709 -41.83 -12.31 -20.37
C LEU A 709 -41.83 -12.74 -21.85
N THR A 710 -42.94 -13.27 -22.37
CA THR A 710 -43.10 -13.62 -23.80
C THR A 710 -43.07 -12.39 -24.71
N ASN A 711 -43.50 -11.23 -24.21
CA ASN A 711 -43.32 -9.97 -24.93
C ASN A 711 -41.87 -9.49 -24.84
N ALA A 712 -41.25 -9.57 -23.65
CA ALA A 712 -39.86 -9.13 -23.42
C ALA A 712 -38.81 -9.96 -24.18
N VAL A 713 -39.09 -11.21 -24.56
CA VAL A 713 -38.18 -11.95 -25.46
C VAL A 713 -38.16 -11.41 -26.90
N ARG A 714 -39.03 -10.46 -27.23
CA ARG A 714 -39.07 -9.75 -28.52
C ARG A 714 -38.62 -8.29 -28.39
N ASP A 715 -37.97 -7.95 -27.28
CA ASP A 715 -37.47 -6.61 -27.01
C ASP A 715 -36.40 -6.18 -28.03
N GLU A 716 -36.28 -4.87 -28.25
CA GLU A 716 -35.23 -4.31 -29.11
C GLU A 716 -33.83 -4.51 -28.52
N ASP A 717 -33.72 -4.50 -27.19
CA ASP A 717 -32.49 -4.67 -26.45
C ASP A 717 -32.15 -6.16 -26.24
N ASP A 718 -30.96 -6.57 -26.68
CA ASP A 718 -30.46 -7.94 -26.60
C ASP A 718 -30.27 -8.42 -25.15
N TYR A 719 -29.86 -7.53 -24.24
CA TYR A 719 -29.72 -7.86 -22.84
C TYR A 719 -31.08 -8.18 -22.20
N VAL A 720 -32.11 -7.38 -22.48
CA VAL A 720 -33.50 -7.64 -22.05
C VAL A 720 -33.99 -8.98 -22.62
N ARG A 721 -33.81 -9.23 -23.92
CA ARG A 721 -34.19 -10.53 -24.54
C ARG A 721 -33.53 -11.70 -23.83
N SER A 722 -32.24 -11.60 -23.55
CA SER A 722 -31.46 -12.66 -22.89
C SER A 722 -31.95 -12.95 -21.46
N LYS A 723 -32.28 -11.90 -20.69
CA LYS A 723 -32.79 -12.01 -19.31
C LYS A 723 -34.21 -12.56 -19.28
N ALA A 724 -35.04 -12.18 -20.25
CA ALA A 724 -36.39 -12.71 -20.38
C ALA A 724 -36.37 -14.23 -20.66
N PHE A 725 -35.49 -14.70 -21.55
CA PHE A 725 -35.30 -16.14 -21.76
C PHE A 725 -34.75 -16.84 -20.51
N GLU A 726 -33.77 -16.24 -19.83
CA GLU A 726 -33.26 -16.81 -18.58
C GLU A 726 -34.37 -16.95 -17.52
N ALA A 727 -35.24 -15.95 -17.39
CA ALA A 727 -36.36 -15.95 -16.47
C ALA A 727 -37.39 -17.04 -16.81
N LEU A 728 -37.82 -17.12 -18.07
CA LEU A 728 -38.70 -18.20 -18.55
C LEU A 728 -38.10 -19.59 -18.30
N GLY A 729 -36.78 -19.72 -18.49
CA GLY A 729 -36.05 -20.94 -18.17
C GLY A 729 -36.06 -21.28 -16.68
N LYS A 730 -35.90 -20.30 -15.79
CA LYS A 730 -35.95 -20.53 -14.33
C LYS A 730 -37.38 -20.81 -13.82
N ILE A 731 -38.41 -20.30 -14.51
CA ILE A 731 -39.82 -20.69 -14.30
C ILE A 731 -40.06 -22.15 -14.73
N GLY A 732 -39.23 -22.70 -15.61
CA GLY A 732 -39.20 -24.11 -15.94
C GLY A 732 -40.44 -24.59 -16.70
N GLU A 733 -40.89 -25.80 -16.39
CA GLU A 733 -41.96 -26.50 -17.12
C GLU A 733 -43.28 -25.74 -17.24
N LYS A 734 -43.61 -24.86 -16.28
CA LYS A 734 -44.84 -24.07 -16.29
C LYS A 734 -44.86 -23.00 -17.38
N ALA A 735 -43.69 -22.55 -17.84
CA ALA A 735 -43.57 -21.58 -18.92
C ALA A 735 -43.70 -22.22 -20.32
N ALA A 736 -43.80 -23.55 -20.45
CA ALA A 736 -43.90 -24.25 -21.73
C ALA A 736 -45.28 -24.11 -22.40
N THR A 737 -45.71 -22.88 -22.70
CA THR A 737 -46.94 -22.58 -23.44
C THR A 737 -46.67 -22.52 -24.94
N ASN A 738 -47.71 -22.62 -25.77
CA ASN A 738 -47.57 -22.54 -27.23
C ASN A 738 -46.97 -21.21 -27.70
N GLU A 739 -47.28 -20.10 -27.03
CA GLU A 739 -46.74 -18.77 -27.35
C GLU A 739 -45.25 -18.66 -27.04
N VAL A 740 -44.82 -19.18 -25.88
CA VAL A 740 -43.40 -19.25 -25.51
C VAL A 740 -42.63 -20.17 -26.45
N ILE A 741 -43.22 -21.29 -26.85
CA ILE A 741 -42.65 -22.21 -27.86
C ILE A 741 -42.43 -21.49 -29.20
N ALA A 742 -43.42 -20.72 -29.67
CA ALA A 742 -43.28 -19.92 -30.88
C ALA A 742 -42.22 -18.82 -30.75
N ALA A 743 -42.12 -18.17 -29.59
CA ALA A 743 -41.08 -17.17 -29.33
C ALA A 743 -39.68 -17.78 -29.27
N LEU A 744 -39.53 -18.95 -28.66
CA LEU A 744 -38.28 -19.73 -28.65
C LEU A 744 -37.84 -20.09 -30.07
N LEU A 745 -38.76 -20.54 -30.94
CA LEU A 745 -38.45 -20.84 -32.35
C LEU A 745 -37.89 -19.62 -33.10
N ASN A 746 -38.46 -18.44 -32.89
CA ASN A 746 -37.96 -17.21 -33.51
C ASN A 746 -36.56 -16.84 -32.98
N ALA A 747 -36.33 -16.96 -31.67
CA ALA A 747 -35.05 -16.62 -31.05
C ALA A 747 -33.91 -17.57 -31.41
N MET A 748 -34.19 -18.76 -31.96
CA MET A 748 -33.14 -19.62 -32.52
C MET A 748 -32.48 -19.03 -33.77
N SER A 749 -33.10 -18.01 -34.36
CA SER A 749 -32.54 -17.23 -35.48
C SER A 749 -32.22 -15.79 -35.08
N ASP A 750 -32.10 -15.49 -33.77
CA ASP A 750 -31.68 -14.17 -33.30
C ASP A 750 -30.26 -13.86 -33.78
N GLU A 751 -29.98 -12.59 -34.08
CA GLU A 751 -28.66 -12.14 -34.53
C GLU A 751 -27.61 -12.31 -33.42
N ASP A 752 -28.02 -12.14 -32.16
CA ASP A 752 -27.15 -12.24 -30.99
C ASP A 752 -26.97 -13.69 -30.50
N ASP A 753 -25.73 -14.13 -30.40
CA ASP A 753 -25.35 -15.49 -30.00
C ASP A 753 -25.66 -15.78 -28.52
N TYR A 754 -25.57 -14.78 -27.65
CA TYR A 754 -25.92 -14.90 -26.24
C TYR A 754 -27.43 -15.11 -26.05
N VAL A 755 -28.27 -14.36 -26.78
CA VAL A 755 -29.72 -14.56 -26.82
C VAL A 755 -30.07 -15.95 -27.34
N ARG A 756 -29.48 -16.39 -28.46
CA ARG A 756 -29.67 -17.76 -29.00
C ARG A 756 -29.37 -18.81 -27.92
N SER A 757 -28.22 -18.69 -27.26
CA SER A 757 -27.79 -19.60 -26.18
C SER A 757 -28.76 -19.61 -24.98
N LYS A 758 -29.25 -18.45 -24.53
CA LYS A 758 -30.21 -18.36 -23.42
C LYS A 758 -31.56 -18.97 -23.78
N ALA A 759 -32.02 -18.80 -25.02
CA ALA A 759 -33.22 -19.46 -25.52
C ALA A 759 -33.09 -21.00 -25.45
N PHE A 760 -31.96 -21.57 -25.89
CA PHE A 760 -31.70 -23.01 -25.77
C PHE A 760 -31.60 -23.48 -24.31
N GLU A 761 -30.98 -22.69 -23.44
CA GLU A 761 -30.94 -23.00 -22.01
C GLU A 761 -32.34 -23.02 -21.39
N ALA A 762 -33.18 -22.04 -21.73
CA ALA A 762 -34.56 -21.95 -21.28
C ALA A 762 -35.37 -23.17 -21.74
N LEU A 763 -35.26 -23.52 -23.01
CA LEU A 763 -35.90 -24.71 -23.59
C LEU A 763 -35.49 -25.99 -22.86
N GLY A 764 -34.19 -26.14 -22.59
CA GLY A 764 -33.70 -27.28 -21.81
C GLY A 764 -34.29 -27.33 -20.41
N LYS A 765 -34.45 -26.19 -19.72
CA LYS A 765 -35.08 -26.15 -18.38
C LYS A 765 -36.60 -26.41 -18.41
N MET A 766 -37.28 -26.13 -19.54
CA MET A 766 -38.69 -26.50 -19.75
C MET A 766 -38.90 -27.99 -20.05
N GLY A 767 -37.83 -28.73 -20.38
CA GLY A 767 -37.83 -30.19 -20.45
C GLY A 767 -38.80 -30.78 -21.48
N GLU A 768 -39.35 -31.97 -21.16
CA GLU A 768 -40.19 -32.74 -22.08
C GLU A 768 -41.52 -32.06 -22.46
N LYS A 769 -41.98 -31.04 -21.72
CA LYS A 769 -43.22 -30.33 -22.04
C LYS A 769 -43.06 -29.38 -23.23
N ALA A 770 -41.86 -28.86 -23.45
CA ALA A 770 -41.56 -28.04 -24.62
C ALA A 770 -41.16 -28.86 -25.87
N ALA A 771 -41.16 -30.20 -25.79
CA ALA A 771 -40.70 -31.08 -26.87
C ALA A 771 -41.72 -31.24 -28.02
N THR A 772 -41.85 -30.21 -28.85
CA THR A 772 -42.60 -30.26 -30.12
C THR A 772 -41.70 -30.67 -31.28
N ASN A 773 -42.28 -31.25 -32.33
CA ASN A 773 -41.52 -31.67 -33.52
C ASN A 773 -40.79 -30.50 -34.20
N GLU A 774 -41.40 -29.30 -34.20
CA GLU A 774 -40.83 -28.09 -34.78
C GLU A 774 -39.59 -27.61 -34.00
N LEU A 775 -39.65 -27.59 -32.67
CA LEU A 775 -38.51 -27.25 -31.82
C LEU A 775 -37.39 -28.28 -31.91
N ILE A 776 -37.75 -29.56 -32.01
CA ILE A 776 -36.78 -30.64 -32.22
C ILE A 776 -36.05 -30.45 -33.56
N ALA A 777 -36.76 -30.13 -34.64
CA ALA A 777 -36.15 -29.86 -35.94
C ALA A 777 -35.26 -28.61 -35.92
N ALA A 778 -35.67 -27.54 -35.22
CA ALA A 778 -34.86 -26.33 -35.08
C ALA A 778 -33.59 -26.58 -34.25
N LEU A 779 -33.67 -27.38 -33.17
CA LEU A 779 -32.51 -27.83 -32.41
C LEU A 779 -31.52 -28.65 -33.24
N VAL A 780 -31.99 -29.44 -34.20
CA VAL A 780 -31.12 -30.19 -35.14
C VAL A 780 -30.29 -29.25 -36.03
N ASN A 781 -30.83 -28.07 -36.37
CA ASN A 781 -30.04 -27.06 -37.07
C ASN A 781 -29.07 -26.36 -36.10
N ALA A 782 -29.50 -26.07 -34.87
CA ALA A 782 -28.67 -25.40 -33.86
C ALA A 782 -27.46 -26.21 -33.38
N VAL A 783 -27.51 -27.56 -33.43
CA VAL A 783 -26.32 -28.38 -33.17
C VAL A 783 -25.24 -28.25 -34.25
N ARG A 784 -25.55 -27.55 -35.35
CA ARG A 784 -24.62 -27.17 -36.42
C ARG A 784 -24.36 -25.65 -36.45
N ASP A 785 -24.74 -24.91 -35.41
CA ASP A 785 -24.47 -23.47 -35.30
C ASP A 785 -22.96 -23.21 -35.36
N GLU A 786 -22.56 -22.02 -35.83
CA GLU A 786 -21.15 -21.62 -35.93
C GLU A 786 -20.53 -21.42 -34.54
N ASP A 787 -21.33 -20.98 -33.57
CA ASP A 787 -20.89 -20.75 -32.20
C ASP A 787 -20.89 -22.04 -31.35
N GLU A 788 -19.78 -22.27 -30.64
CA GLU A 788 -19.57 -23.47 -29.83
C GLU A 788 -20.47 -23.50 -28.59
N TYR A 789 -20.68 -22.35 -27.96
CA TYR A 789 -21.49 -22.25 -26.75
C TYR A 789 -22.96 -22.50 -27.06
N VAL A 790 -23.46 -21.97 -28.18
CA VAL A 790 -24.79 -22.24 -28.73
C VAL A 790 -24.96 -23.74 -29.02
N ARG A 791 -24.00 -24.38 -29.71
CA ARG A 791 -24.02 -25.83 -29.94
C ARG A 791 -24.12 -26.62 -28.63
N SER A 792 -23.30 -26.28 -27.64
CA SER A 792 -23.27 -26.92 -26.32
C SER A 792 -24.62 -26.83 -25.59
N LYS A 793 -25.27 -25.66 -25.62
CA LYS A 793 -26.60 -25.47 -25.03
C LYS A 793 -27.68 -26.23 -25.79
N ALA A 794 -27.62 -26.28 -27.12
CA ALA A 794 -28.54 -27.06 -27.95
C ALA A 794 -28.47 -28.56 -27.61
N PHE A 795 -27.26 -29.14 -27.47
CA PHE A 795 -27.09 -30.53 -27.02
C PHE A 795 -27.68 -30.76 -25.64
N LYS A 796 -27.43 -29.85 -24.69
CA LYS A 796 -27.97 -29.95 -23.33
C LYS A 796 -29.50 -29.87 -23.32
N ALA A 797 -30.09 -29.04 -24.18
CA ALA A 797 -31.54 -28.92 -24.34
C ALA A 797 -32.14 -30.22 -24.89
N LEU A 798 -31.60 -30.75 -26.00
CA LEU A 798 -32.01 -32.04 -26.57
C LEU A 798 -31.96 -33.18 -25.56
N GLY A 799 -30.88 -33.25 -24.76
CA GLY A 799 -30.76 -34.24 -23.70
C GLY A 799 -31.81 -34.08 -22.59
N LYS A 800 -32.16 -32.85 -22.20
CA LYS A 800 -33.19 -32.61 -21.18
C LYS A 800 -34.63 -32.84 -21.68
N MET A 801 -34.84 -32.85 -22.99
CA MET A 801 -36.11 -33.24 -23.62
C MET A 801 -36.31 -34.76 -23.67
N GLY A 802 -35.30 -35.54 -23.26
CA GLY A 802 -35.41 -36.96 -22.97
C GLY A 802 -35.86 -37.82 -24.16
N GLU A 803 -36.67 -38.84 -23.86
CA GLU A 803 -37.16 -39.82 -24.84
C GLU A 803 -37.99 -39.22 -25.99
N LYS A 804 -38.58 -38.04 -25.79
CA LYS A 804 -39.39 -37.37 -26.82
C LYS A 804 -38.52 -36.78 -27.94
N ALA A 805 -37.27 -36.44 -27.66
CA ALA A 805 -36.33 -35.93 -28.65
C ALA A 805 -35.62 -37.05 -29.44
N ALA A 806 -35.84 -38.33 -29.11
CA ALA A 806 -35.17 -39.49 -29.71
C ALA A 806 -35.69 -39.84 -31.13
N THR A 807 -35.71 -38.88 -32.05
CA THR A 807 -36.08 -39.10 -33.46
C THR A 807 -34.87 -39.58 -34.26
N ASN A 808 -35.11 -40.20 -35.43
CA ASN A 808 -34.02 -40.64 -36.32
C ASN A 808 -33.11 -39.49 -36.76
N GLU A 809 -33.69 -38.31 -36.99
CA GLU A 809 -32.98 -37.13 -37.44
C GLU A 809 -32.08 -36.54 -36.34
N VAL A 810 -32.57 -36.45 -35.10
CA VAL A 810 -31.80 -36.01 -33.93
C VAL A 810 -30.66 -36.98 -33.64
N ILE A 811 -30.94 -38.29 -33.68
CA ILE A 811 -29.93 -39.32 -33.48
C ILE A 811 -28.83 -39.21 -34.54
N ALA A 812 -29.18 -39.05 -35.81
CA ALA A 812 -28.21 -38.88 -36.88
C ALA A 812 -27.40 -37.58 -36.72
N ALA A 813 -28.03 -36.48 -36.27
CA ALA A 813 -27.34 -35.22 -36.00
C ALA A 813 -26.33 -35.37 -34.86
N LEU A 814 -26.72 -35.99 -33.75
CA LEU A 814 -25.85 -36.26 -32.59
C LEU A 814 -24.71 -37.22 -32.94
N VAL A 815 -24.94 -38.26 -33.73
CA VAL A 815 -23.89 -39.19 -34.17
C VAL A 815 -22.86 -38.50 -35.06
N ASN A 816 -23.30 -37.60 -35.95
CA ASN A 816 -22.38 -36.84 -36.81
C ASN A 816 -21.46 -35.88 -36.03
N THR A 817 -21.75 -35.60 -34.75
CA THR A 817 -20.91 -34.72 -33.92
C THR A 817 -19.55 -35.31 -33.54
N MET A 818 -19.35 -36.61 -33.73
CA MET A 818 -18.04 -37.26 -33.58
C MET A 818 -16.94 -36.69 -34.48
N ARG A 819 -17.32 -35.89 -35.49
CA ARG A 819 -16.38 -35.23 -36.40
C ARG A 819 -15.90 -33.86 -35.90
N PHE A 820 -16.45 -33.33 -34.81
CA PHE A 820 -16.03 -32.04 -34.26
C PHE A 820 -14.75 -32.20 -33.43
N GLU A 821 -13.81 -31.27 -33.62
CA GLU A 821 -12.52 -31.24 -32.90
C GLU A 821 -12.66 -30.96 -31.40
N ASP A 822 -13.72 -30.27 -30.98
CA ASP A 822 -13.94 -29.88 -29.59
C ASP A 822 -14.50 -31.03 -28.71
N ALA A 823 -13.78 -31.34 -27.63
CA ALA A 823 -14.15 -32.40 -26.69
C ALA A 823 -15.37 -32.08 -25.82
N ASN A 824 -15.62 -30.81 -25.48
CA ASN A 824 -16.82 -30.41 -24.74
C ASN A 824 -18.08 -30.66 -25.57
N VAL A 825 -18.06 -30.28 -26.85
CA VAL A 825 -19.15 -30.54 -27.79
C VAL A 825 -19.40 -32.04 -27.94
N ARG A 826 -18.36 -32.84 -28.18
CA ARG A 826 -18.47 -34.31 -28.27
C ARG A 826 -19.08 -34.90 -27.00
N SER A 827 -18.55 -34.53 -25.83
CA SER A 827 -19.03 -35.06 -24.54
C SER A 827 -20.49 -34.70 -24.25
N LYS A 828 -20.95 -33.49 -24.64
CA LYS A 828 -22.35 -33.05 -24.48
C LYS A 828 -23.30 -33.76 -25.43
N ALA A 829 -22.88 -34.07 -26.65
CA ALA A 829 -23.67 -34.87 -27.57
C ALA A 829 -23.90 -36.30 -27.05
N PHE A 830 -22.86 -36.95 -26.49
CA PHE A 830 -23.00 -38.25 -25.85
C PHE A 830 -23.84 -38.20 -24.57
N GLU A 831 -23.71 -37.13 -23.76
CA GLU A 831 -24.58 -36.91 -22.61
C GLU A 831 -26.05 -36.80 -23.05
N ALA A 832 -26.33 -36.13 -24.17
CA ALA A 832 -27.68 -36.00 -24.72
C ALA A 832 -28.23 -37.35 -25.20
N LEU A 833 -27.44 -38.13 -25.95
CA LEU A 833 -27.79 -39.48 -26.37
C LEU A 833 -28.11 -40.40 -25.18
N GLY A 834 -27.32 -40.28 -24.10
CA GLY A 834 -27.56 -41.05 -22.87
C GLY A 834 -28.86 -40.70 -22.16
N LYS A 835 -29.35 -39.45 -22.26
CA LYS A 835 -30.63 -39.03 -21.68
C LYS A 835 -31.85 -39.38 -22.53
N MET A 836 -31.64 -39.76 -23.80
CA MET A 836 -32.68 -40.32 -24.67
C MET A 836 -32.95 -41.81 -24.39
N ASP A 837 -32.17 -42.41 -23.47
CA ASP A 837 -32.37 -43.73 -22.89
C ASP A 837 -32.50 -44.84 -23.96
N GLU A 838 -33.24 -45.90 -23.67
CA GLU A 838 -33.47 -47.07 -24.52
C GLU A 838 -33.94 -46.76 -25.96
N ARG A 839 -34.53 -45.59 -26.23
CA ARG A 839 -34.98 -45.22 -27.58
C ARG A 839 -33.84 -44.83 -28.51
N ALA A 840 -32.71 -44.40 -27.97
CA ALA A 840 -31.52 -44.07 -28.74
C ALA A 840 -30.62 -45.30 -29.00
N ALA A 841 -30.94 -46.48 -28.44
CA ALA A 841 -30.17 -47.72 -28.58
C ALA A 841 -30.28 -48.36 -29.98
N LYS A 842 -29.79 -47.67 -31.01
CA LYS A 842 -29.68 -48.16 -32.39
C LYS A 842 -28.24 -48.56 -32.71
N ASN A 843 -28.06 -49.47 -33.67
CA ASN A 843 -26.74 -49.96 -34.07
C ASN A 843 -25.77 -48.83 -34.46
N GLU A 844 -26.25 -47.79 -35.14
CA GLU A 844 -25.44 -46.61 -35.51
C GLU A 844 -24.94 -45.82 -34.29
N VAL A 845 -25.76 -45.72 -33.24
CA VAL A 845 -25.43 -45.02 -31.98
C VAL A 845 -24.50 -45.87 -31.13
N ILE A 846 -24.72 -47.18 -31.10
CA ILE A 846 -23.84 -48.11 -30.39
C ILE A 846 -22.44 -48.08 -31.02
N ALA A 847 -22.34 -48.11 -32.36
CA ALA A 847 -21.07 -47.97 -33.07
C ALA A 847 -20.40 -46.61 -32.81
N ALA A 848 -21.18 -45.54 -32.74
CA ALA A 848 -20.69 -44.21 -32.38
C ALA A 848 -20.10 -44.16 -30.96
N LEU A 849 -20.84 -44.67 -30.00
CA LEU A 849 -20.40 -44.73 -28.59
C LEU A 849 -19.15 -45.58 -28.45
N LEU A 850 -19.06 -46.72 -29.14
CA LEU A 850 -17.87 -47.57 -29.17
C LEU A 850 -16.62 -46.83 -29.65
N ASN A 851 -16.73 -46.04 -30.73
CA ASN A 851 -15.61 -45.22 -31.19
C ASN A 851 -15.21 -44.15 -30.15
N ALA A 852 -16.20 -43.54 -29.49
CA ALA A 852 -15.98 -42.53 -28.45
C ALA A 852 -15.36 -43.08 -27.16
N MET A 853 -15.43 -44.41 -26.94
CA MET A 853 -14.71 -45.06 -25.83
C MET A 853 -13.20 -45.03 -26.02
N SER A 854 -12.72 -44.76 -27.24
CA SER A 854 -11.30 -44.57 -27.57
C SER A 854 -10.94 -43.11 -27.83
N ASP A 855 -11.79 -42.16 -27.42
CA ASP A 855 -11.51 -40.72 -27.56
C ASP A 855 -10.33 -40.29 -26.67
N GLU A 856 -9.55 -39.33 -27.14
CA GLU A 856 -8.40 -38.79 -26.41
C GLU A 856 -8.83 -38.12 -25.09
N ASP A 857 -10.04 -37.54 -25.05
CA ASP A 857 -10.57 -36.85 -23.87
C ASP A 857 -11.34 -37.78 -22.91
N ALA A 858 -10.92 -37.81 -21.64
CA ALA A 858 -11.52 -38.64 -20.59
C ALA A 858 -13.00 -38.31 -20.32
N ASN A 859 -13.42 -37.04 -20.43
CA ASN A 859 -14.83 -36.69 -20.26
C ASN A 859 -15.70 -37.26 -21.38
N VAL A 860 -15.19 -37.29 -22.62
CA VAL A 860 -15.88 -37.92 -23.74
C VAL A 860 -16.09 -39.41 -23.48
N ARG A 861 -15.02 -40.14 -23.12
CA ARG A 861 -15.08 -41.59 -22.78
C ARG A 861 -16.07 -41.88 -21.65
N ARG A 862 -16.04 -41.07 -20.59
CA ARG A 862 -16.96 -41.20 -19.45
C ARG A 862 -18.42 -40.95 -19.83
N LYS A 863 -18.70 -39.93 -20.64
CA LYS A 863 -20.07 -39.64 -21.10
C LYS A 863 -20.58 -40.70 -22.07
N ALA A 864 -19.72 -41.27 -22.91
CA ALA A 864 -20.06 -42.40 -23.76
C ALA A 864 -20.42 -43.65 -22.94
N SER A 865 -19.60 -43.98 -21.93
CA SER A 865 -19.88 -45.07 -20.97
C SER A 865 -21.20 -44.85 -20.23
N GLY A 866 -21.44 -43.63 -19.76
CA GLY A 866 -22.69 -43.24 -19.10
C GLY A 866 -23.92 -43.32 -20.02
N ALA A 867 -23.76 -43.06 -21.32
CA ALA A 867 -24.85 -43.20 -22.29
C ALA A 867 -25.20 -44.67 -22.54
N LEU A 868 -24.20 -45.54 -22.68
CA LEU A 868 -24.38 -47.00 -22.79
C LEU A 868 -25.07 -47.57 -21.54
N LYS A 869 -24.72 -47.06 -20.34
CA LYS A 869 -25.41 -47.40 -19.10
C LYS A 869 -26.90 -47.09 -19.14
N SER A 870 -27.27 -45.91 -19.62
CA SER A 870 -28.68 -45.52 -19.71
C SER A 870 -29.43 -46.43 -20.68
N MET A 871 -28.89 -46.68 -21.88
CA MET A 871 -29.50 -47.54 -22.90
C MET A 871 -29.71 -49.01 -22.47
N GLY A 872 -28.99 -49.47 -21.44
CA GLY A 872 -29.25 -50.73 -20.76
C GLY A 872 -29.20 -51.96 -21.68
N GLU A 873 -30.12 -52.91 -21.47
CA GLU A 873 -30.11 -54.21 -22.14
C GLU A 873 -30.13 -54.11 -23.67
N LYS A 874 -30.73 -53.06 -24.25
CA LYS A 874 -30.80 -52.85 -25.71
C LYS A 874 -29.47 -52.50 -26.37
N ALA A 875 -28.49 -51.99 -25.61
CA ALA A 875 -27.16 -51.70 -26.12
C ALA A 875 -26.18 -52.87 -25.97
N THR A 876 -26.63 -54.03 -25.47
CA THR A 876 -25.74 -55.13 -25.10
C THR A 876 -25.24 -55.89 -26.32
N THR A 877 -23.98 -55.66 -26.70
CA THR A 877 -23.24 -56.47 -27.68
C THR A 877 -21.89 -56.89 -27.11
N ASN A 878 -21.26 -57.91 -27.70
CA ASN A 878 -19.94 -58.38 -27.28
C ASN A 878 -18.89 -57.27 -27.37
N GLU A 879 -18.96 -56.44 -28.41
CA GLU A 879 -18.06 -55.31 -28.64
C GLU A 879 -18.21 -54.23 -27.56
N VAL A 880 -19.43 -53.94 -27.12
CA VAL A 880 -19.73 -52.98 -26.04
C VAL A 880 -19.16 -53.45 -24.71
N ILE A 881 -19.30 -54.75 -24.42
CA ILE A 881 -18.77 -55.34 -23.19
C ILE A 881 -17.24 -55.25 -23.15
N VAL A 882 -16.57 -55.59 -24.26
CA VAL A 882 -15.10 -55.50 -24.37
C VAL A 882 -14.63 -54.05 -24.27
N ALA A 883 -15.29 -53.11 -24.95
CA ALA A 883 -14.92 -51.70 -24.88
C ALA A 883 -15.08 -51.09 -23.48
N LEU A 884 -16.14 -51.45 -22.75
CA LEU A 884 -16.35 -51.02 -21.36
C LEU A 884 -15.30 -51.60 -20.42
N LEU A 885 -14.90 -52.85 -20.63
CA LEU A 885 -13.80 -53.46 -19.89
C LEU A 885 -12.49 -52.73 -20.15
N ASN A 886 -12.14 -52.45 -21.40
CA ASN A 886 -10.93 -51.71 -21.74
C ASN A 886 -10.86 -50.32 -21.08
N VAL A 887 -11.98 -49.58 -21.03
CA VAL A 887 -12.04 -48.27 -20.33
C VAL A 887 -11.89 -48.40 -18.80
N MET A 888 -12.24 -49.55 -18.22
CA MET A 888 -11.97 -49.82 -16.80
C MET A 888 -10.50 -50.14 -16.51
N CYS A 889 -9.69 -50.42 -17.54
CA CYS A 889 -8.28 -50.77 -17.43
C CYS A 889 -7.34 -49.56 -17.65
N ASP A 890 -7.89 -48.39 -17.99
CA ASP A 890 -7.13 -47.15 -18.22
C ASP A 890 -6.73 -46.50 -16.88
N GLU A 891 -5.53 -45.88 -16.81
CA GLU A 891 -4.93 -45.36 -15.55
C GLU A 891 -5.69 -44.16 -14.94
N ASP A 892 -6.61 -43.54 -15.68
CA ASP A 892 -7.45 -42.43 -15.21
C ASP A 892 -8.58 -42.92 -14.26
N ALA A 893 -8.30 -42.84 -12.95
CA ALA A 893 -9.10 -43.39 -11.85
C ALA A 893 -10.61 -42.99 -11.76
N ASN A 894 -11.10 -42.07 -12.57
CA ASN A 894 -12.49 -41.59 -12.58
C ASN A 894 -13.39 -42.21 -13.67
N ASP A 895 -12.83 -42.89 -14.67
CA ASP A 895 -13.58 -43.44 -15.81
C ASP A 895 -14.24 -44.80 -15.48
N GLY A 896 -13.58 -45.60 -14.64
CA GLY A 896 -14.01 -46.97 -14.30
C GLY A 896 -15.38 -47.06 -13.61
N SER A 897 -15.79 -46.06 -12.82
CA SER A 897 -17.08 -46.11 -12.08
C SER A 897 -18.29 -46.07 -13.01
N SER A 898 -18.23 -45.34 -14.13
CA SER A 898 -19.37 -45.22 -15.05
C SER A 898 -19.48 -46.45 -15.94
N ALA A 899 -18.35 -47.00 -16.38
CA ALA A 899 -18.28 -48.25 -17.13
C ALA A 899 -18.73 -49.45 -16.27
N PHE A 900 -18.31 -49.48 -15.00
CA PHE A 900 -18.73 -50.47 -14.00
C PHE A 900 -20.25 -50.53 -13.83
N GLU A 901 -20.90 -49.38 -13.66
CA GLU A 901 -22.36 -49.30 -13.50
C GLU A 901 -23.12 -49.61 -14.80
N ALA A 902 -22.51 -49.37 -15.97
CA ALA A 902 -23.08 -49.71 -17.28
C ALA A 902 -23.25 -51.23 -17.43
N LEU A 903 -22.19 -51.98 -17.12
CA LEU A 903 -22.19 -53.45 -17.16
C LEU A 903 -23.27 -54.04 -16.23
N GLY A 904 -23.47 -53.46 -15.04
CA GLY A 904 -24.52 -53.91 -14.11
C GLY A 904 -25.95 -53.74 -14.63
N LYS A 905 -26.23 -52.69 -15.42
CA LYS A 905 -27.56 -52.44 -15.98
C LYS A 905 -27.90 -53.30 -17.21
N MET A 906 -26.90 -53.78 -17.94
CA MET A 906 -27.07 -54.63 -19.15
C MET A 906 -27.47 -56.10 -18.87
N GLY A 907 -27.50 -56.53 -17.60
CA GLY A 907 -27.66 -57.92 -17.18
C GLY A 907 -29.08 -58.54 -17.27
N GLY A 908 -29.70 -58.54 -18.45
CA GLY A 908 -30.90 -59.35 -18.75
C GLY A 908 -30.57 -60.81 -19.05
N LYS A 909 -31.52 -61.74 -18.85
CA LYS A 909 -31.31 -63.22 -18.89
C LYS A 909 -30.64 -63.76 -20.17
N ALA A 910 -30.87 -63.14 -21.33
CA ALA A 910 -30.29 -63.56 -22.61
C ALA A 910 -28.89 -62.96 -22.86
N ALA A 911 -28.68 -61.71 -22.46
CA ALA A 911 -27.39 -61.02 -22.50
C ALA A 911 -26.36 -61.61 -21.52
N THR A 912 -26.86 -62.17 -20.41
CA THR A 912 -26.05 -62.72 -19.31
C THR A 912 -25.03 -63.78 -19.77
N ASN A 913 -25.40 -64.72 -20.66
CA ASN A 913 -24.50 -65.81 -21.06
C ASN A 913 -23.35 -65.34 -21.97
N GLN A 914 -23.62 -64.42 -22.89
CA GLN A 914 -22.58 -63.80 -23.74
C GLN A 914 -21.67 -62.90 -22.92
N MET A 915 -22.23 -62.13 -22.00
CA MET A 915 -21.51 -61.22 -21.11
C MET A 915 -20.62 -61.98 -20.11
N ILE A 916 -21.12 -63.08 -19.53
CA ILE A 916 -20.32 -63.99 -18.71
C ILE A 916 -19.16 -64.59 -19.51
N ALA A 917 -19.36 -65.02 -20.76
CA ALA A 917 -18.29 -65.59 -21.58
C ALA A 917 -17.20 -64.57 -21.92
N ALA A 918 -17.58 -63.33 -22.25
CA ALA A 918 -16.64 -62.23 -22.49
C ALA A 918 -15.86 -61.84 -21.22
N LEU A 919 -16.55 -61.72 -20.08
CA LEU A 919 -15.93 -61.43 -18.78
C LEU A 919 -14.99 -62.55 -18.32
N VAL A 920 -15.35 -63.82 -18.55
CA VAL A 920 -14.48 -64.97 -18.27
C VAL A 920 -13.22 -64.95 -19.13
N ASN A 921 -13.32 -64.56 -20.40
CA ASN A 921 -12.13 -64.37 -21.23
C ASN A 921 -11.27 -63.20 -20.73
N ALA A 922 -11.88 -62.10 -20.27
CA ALA A 922 -11.16 -60.96 -19.69
C ALA A 922 -10.52 -61.26 -18.32
N MET A 923 -11.03 -62.23 -17.55
CA MET A 923 -10.33 -62.73 -16.34
C MET A 923 -9.02 -63.45 -16.64
N ARG A 924 -8.75 -63.79 -17.92
CA ARG A 924 -7.49 -64.40 -18.36
C ARG A 924 -6.44 -63.36 -18.77
N ASP A 925 -6.75 -62.08 -18.60
CA ASP A 925 -5.79 -60.98 -18.77
C ASP A 925 -4.69 -61.06 -17.70
N GLU A 926 -3.47 -60.63 -18.01
CA GLU A 926 -2.32 -60.68 -17.09
C GLU A 926 -2.37 -59.58 -16.02
N ASP A 927 -3.19 -58.54 -16.22
CA ASP A 927 -3.29 -57.39 -15.32
C ASP A 927 -4.22 -57.69 -14.10
N GLU A 928 -3.64 -57.67 -12.89
CA GLU A 928 -4.34 -57.92 -11.62
C GLU A 928 -5.47 -56.91 -11.34
N PHE A 929 -5.37 -55.67 -11.85
CA PHE A 929 -6.40 -54.65 -11.71
C PHE A 929 -7.59 -54.92 -12.63
N VAL A 930 -7.34 -55.38 -13.86
CA VAL A 930 -8.37 -55.84 -14.80
C VAL A 930 -9.13 -57.04 -14.23
N GLN A 931 -8.41 -58.00 -13.66
CA GLN A 931 -9.00 -59.14 -12.94
C GLN A 931 -9.87 -58.68 -11.75
N TRP A 932 -9.44 -57.67 -10.98
CA TRP A 932 -10.23 -57.09 -9.91
C TRP A 932 -11.51 -56.42 -10.43
N CYS A 933 -11.43 -55.61 -11.47
CA CYS A 933 -12.56 -54.95 -12.13
C CYS A 933 -13.60 -55.96 -12.65
N VAL A 934 -13.14 -57.02 -13.33
CA VAL A 934 -14.00 -58.10 -13.83
C VAL A 934 -14.70 -58.84 -12.69
N SER A 935 -14.00 -59.08 -11.57
CA SER A 935 -14.58 -59.74 -10.38
C SER A 935 -15.71 -58.94 -9.73
N GLN A 936 -15.57 -57.61 -9.66
CA GLN A 936 -16.61 -56.73 -9.13
C GLN A 936 -17.83 -56.69 -10.07
N ALA A 937 -17.62 -56.67 -11.40
CA ALA A 937 -18.69 -56.67 -12.40
C ALA A 937 -19.52 -57.97 -12.34
N LEU A 938 -18.85 -59.12 -12.19
CA LEU A 938 -19.48 -60.42 -11.97
C LEU A 938 -20.30 -60.48 -10.67
N GLY A 939 -19.82 -59.83 -9.60
CA GLY A 939 -20.52 -59.74 -8.31
C GLY A 939 -21.86 -58.99 -8.36
N MET A 940 -21.96 -57.93 -9.16
CA MET A 940 -23.22 -57.16 -9.32
C MET A 940 -24.25 -57.86 -10.22
N MET A 941 -23.81 -58.55 -11.27
CA MET A 941 -24.71 -59.32 -12.15
C MET A 941 -25.44 -60.45 -11.44
N GLY A 942 -24.89 -60.92 -10.32
CA GLY A 942 -25.36 -62.09 -9.63
C GLY A 942 -26.78 -62.01 -9.02
N GLY A 943 -27.40 -60.83 -9.01
CA GLY A 943 -28.82 -60.67 -8.69
C GLY A 943 -29.79 -61.02 -9.82
N LYS A 944 -29.37 -60.87 -11.10
CA LYS A 944 -30.25 -61.02 -12.29
C LYS A 944 -29.89 -62.23 -13.19
N ALA A 945 -28.63 -62.65 -13.17
CA ALA A 945 -28.06 -63.70 -14.01
C ALA A 945 -28.51 -65.12 -13.66
N GLY A 946 -29.00 -65.38 -12.45
CA GLY A 946 -29.08 -66.75 -11.93
C GLY A 946 -27.70 -67.22 -11.47
N ARG A 947 -27.57 -67.51 -10.17
CA ARG A 947 -26.28 -67.76 -9.49
C ARG A 947 -25.45 -68.89 -10.10
N ASN A 948 -26.10 -69.88 -10.71
CA ASN A 948 -25.44 -71.10 -11.17
C ASN A 948 -24.62 -70.90 -12.45
N GLU A 949 -24.99 -69.97 -13.32
CA GLU A 949 -24.31 -69.72 -14.60
C GLU A 949 -23.02 -68.93 -14.40
N VAL A 950 -23.04 -67.94 -13.49
CA VAL A 950 -21.84 -67.17 -13.09
C VAL A 950 -20.83 -68.07 -12.38
N VAL A 951 -21.30 -68.94 -11.47
CA VAL A 951 -20.44 -69.88 -10.73
C VAL A 951 -19.84 -70.95 -11.65
N ALA A 952 -20.61 -71.50 -12.59
CA ALA A 952 -20.10 -72.48 -13.56
C ALA A 952 -19.03 -71.88 -14.49
N ALA A 953 -19.19 -70.62 -14.89
CA ALA A 953 -18.24 -69.95 -15.77
C ALA A 953 -16.94 -69.53 -15.04
N LEU A 954 -17.04 -69.05 -13.79
CA LEU A 954 -15.90 -68.80 -12.89
C LEU A 954 -15.10 -70.10 -12.61
N LEU A 955 -15.80 -71.22 -12.41
CA LEU A 955 -15.18 -72.54 -12.21
C LEU A 955 -14.50 -73.09 -13.47
N ASN A 956 -15.01 -72.80 -14.67
CA ASN A 956 -14.35 -73.17 -15.91
C ASN A 956 -13.12 -72.28 -16.20
N ALA A 957 -13.16 -70.99 -15.87
CA ALA A 957 -12.04 -70.07 -16.04
C ALA A 957 -10.85 -70.41 -15.14
N SER A 958 -11.13 -70.86 -13.90
CA SER A 958 -10.13 -71.18 -12.88
C SER A 958 -9.41 -72.52 -13.07
N THR A 959 -9.76 -73.29 -14.12
CA THR A 959 -9.10 -74.58 -14.38
C THR A 959 -7.72 -74.48 -15.02
N ASP A 960 -7.31 -73.31 -15.56
CA ASP A 960 -6.03 -73.19 -16.28
C ASP A 960 -5.00 -72.19 -15.67
N SER A 961 -5.31 -71.42 -14.61
CA SER A 961 -4.32 -70.49 -14.03
C SER A 961 -4.52 -70.16 -12.54
N LEU A 962 -4.53 -71.17 -11.67
CA LEU A 962 -4.25 -70.98 -10.24
C LEU A 962 -2.82 -71.43 -9.92
N VAL A 963 -1.84 -70.75 -10.50
CA VAL A 963 -0.53 -70.65 -9.87
C VAL A 963 -0.67 -69.58 -8.78
N LEU A 964 -0.92 -70.04 -7.55
CA LEU A 964 -0.74 -69.26 -6.34
C LEU A 964 0.76 -68.91 -6.22
N ALA A 965 1.20 -67.86 -6.89
CA ALA A 965 2.54 -67.30 -6.75
C ALA A 965 2.52 -66.25 -5.64
N GLU A 966 3.06 -66.63 -4.48
CA GLU A 966 3.48 -65.71 -3.44
C GLU A 966 4.53 -64.72 -3.98
N SER A 967 4.27 -63.41 -3.96
CA SER A 967 5.32 -62.39 -4.07
C SER A 967 4.91 -61.03 -3.47
N PRO A 968 5.86 -60.20 -2.95
CA PRO A 968 5.60 -59.24 -1.89
C PRO A 968 5.54 -57.78 -2.40
N LEU A 969 4.35 -57.18 -2.35
CA LEU A 969 4.20 -55.72 -2.33
C LEU A 969 3.51 -55.30 -1.02
N LYS A 970 4.35 -55.05 -0.01
CA LYS A 970 3.97 -54.30 1.19
C LYS A 970 3.85 -52.82 0.81
N ASN A 971 2.75 -52.21 1.25
CA ASN A 971 2.36 -50.80 1.10
C ASN A 971 1.69 -50.43 -0.23
N THR A 972 0.39 -50.70 -0.36
CA THR A 972 -0.69 -49.72 -0.09
C THR A 972 -2.06 -50.37 -0.33
N ASN A 973 -2.98 -50.22 0.62
CA ASN A 973 -4.44 -50.48 0.60
C ASN A 973 -5.06 -51.74 -0.08
N CYS A 974 -4.30 -52.75 -0.50
CA CYS A 974 -4.85 -53.99 -1.05
C CYS A 974 -5.31 -55.04 -0.01
N GLY A 975 -5.11 -54.80 1.29
CA GLY A 975 -5.52 -55.73 2.37
C GLY A 975 -7.04 -55.90 2.54
N GLN A 976 -7.86 -55.03 1.93
CA GLN A 976 -9.32 -55.20 1.88
C GLN A 976 -9.79 -56.06 0.69
N ILE A 977 -8.94 -56.24 -0.34
CA ILE A 977 -9.30 -56.94 -1.58
C ILE A 977 -9.39 -58.47 -1.36
N TYR A 978 -8.45 -59.04 -0.60
CA TYR A 978 -8.49 -60.47 -0.23
C TYR A 978 -9.64 -60.84 0.72
N ARG A 979 -10.10 -59.91 1.57
CA ARG A 979 -11.29 -60.11 2.41
C ARG A 979 -12.60 -60.01 1.62
N PHE A 980 -12.61 -59.25 0.52
CA PHE A 980 -13.77 -59.12 -0.36
C PHE A 980 -14.00 -60.39 -1.20
N TYR A 981 -12.93 -61.02 -1.70
CA TYR A 981 -12.99 -62.29 -2.44
C TYR A 981 -13.52 -63.46 -1.58
N GLY A 982 -13.16 -63.54 -0.31
CA GLY A 982 -13.66 -64.56 0.61
C GLY A 982 -15.11 -64.38 1.03
N PHE A 983 -15.63 -63.14 1.09
CA PHE A 983 -16.96 -62.87 1.63
C PHE A 983 -18.09 -63.13 0.62
N TYR A 984 -17.84 -62.96 -0.68
CA TYR A 984 -18.85 -63.23 -1.72
C TYR A 984 -18.96 -64.72 -2.07
N LEU A 985 -17.85 -65.47 -2.08
CA LEU A 985 -17.86 -66.93 -2.27
C LEU A 985 -18.61 -67.66 -1.15
N VAL A 986 -18.50 -67.19 0.10
CA VAL A 986 -19.17 -67.79 1.27
C VAL A 986 -20.66 -67.42 1.38
N ARG A 987 -21.11 -66.34 0.72
CA ARG A 987 -22.53 -65.96 0.70
C ARG A 987 -23.29 -66.50 -0.53
N TRP A 988 -22.57 -67.16 -1.44
CA TRP A 988 -23.10 -67.68 -2.71
C TRP A 988 -23.18 -69.21 -2.79
N SER A 989 -22.47 -69.95 -1.94
CA SER A 989 -22.77 -71.34 -1.59
C SER A 989 -24.00 -71.42 -0.68
#